data_AF-A0A9E4AAW8-F1
#
_entry.id   AF-A0A9E4AAW8-F1
#
_cell.length_a   1.000
_cell.length_b   1.000
_cell.length_c   1.000
_cell.angle_alpha   90.00
_cell.angle_beta   90.00
_cell.angle_gamma   90.00
#
_symmetry.space_group_name_H-M   'P 1'
#
loop_
_entity.id
_entity.type
_entity.pdbx_description
1 polymer ?
#
loop_
_entity_poly.entity_id
_entity_poly.type
_entity_poly.pdbx_seq_one_letter_code
_entity_poly.pdbx_strand_id
1 'polypeptide(L)'
;MAHTIIEKKHPINGFLRVIQLAIVLFTCLFSPLQWSSAQVPETSAPEVLEETNTQDANKTSNSIKEVLNPETMTPAPDTVIGDGKKVILQDNFVQIHGDALIKYEDVVLRADHVWADFNDNLMRASGNVYLKVGNEETYSDELVFNLETKKGIARNGYTFSDPWYFGGSEIFKIEDKRSYIRGGTLTTCSLKYPHYHFSVSEVIVRMNEEMIAKNIVLHIGGVPLFYFPAIRRDLRKGKVAKIIVRVGTDSYQGPNIGIILPIARKRRYDGALIYDRSARRGQGFGFEGKYRFSDTQFREIHIPLPPNATPAQRTKLQEKAKEIYDRLEGDYDRYWLKQLFLEYKINDEDTNRAKEKAESILKQLNDENADFSQLAQNESNHSETRYDGGDMGYLARGETDEEGKPILDPIMEEAAFALKEGEISSVLKTESAFHVLKAERVLDIYGEREIKLRRIDIAITASTQTQDEVRETAEKIHERALAGETFEQLAAEFTEAKLSEINEGNGLPLNEMDSGWRYSVRRLEKAGDITERRPVFSPEGLYIFQLVKKEKTPTFEELAEQFESEWKTFEAEVLATPSKDGKTTTSDKTKDTSDAESMPPPIENENDGSKTSTQVETVEDETTEQENTTDEEEEEFEVYKKHGYRGRWEDPRQVASEAQNLYAGEYSRVINTKKSFRLIKVDKKRTYRGDFYFYGADEYSFSRQDASRIGRRWNMRWGHRQSFYTPWDSRQAGRRPLSFVGRTEWRAHTYKKDLKLQNESTLNSFGIITYGSALSAASEKDVDEDGNLTYSRETIGDITSRLEVRHVQDFSGQGTTALQKLPQFTLNFSRMRFSRLPVFETINDGMVFVAEKVKSDKPFLSLLAFPTLEDTSFDMDIEFGNFYRQTYRSKHGEENNVFLQTLDLGFDLRKQANVFITPLRELKLNASLNTNAIWHAKDQDKNRNIIRGVYSVRAQATNTLFRIYNTRFIPGVRKLRHELQSSLTFDYQPPIDENNNLYPFGPSTYFYERKRITYNFNTNIEIKTRRSQSAHRIFYFDTRLTADFTEFESLYRRKYEPIESDFTIVPLPSRNLNMTVRFTHDPNPHPDDGKQFKMVGVRTNVRYTRQQWYVSVGNSFSKRHTSIRASRSITANGRYRFNKDLEFDFSLIYYPIEGQFYSQRVSINRNLHDWNLRISWSRVGIKRDPPFDNVRQDFTFQVNLIGEPAVSMGVGYDATTDTWGLHTLPAGVPYNAFGSGNSLGRSFF
;
A
#
# COMPACT_ATOMS: atom_id res chain seq x y z
N MET A 1 62.01 21.36 -26.21
CA MET A 1 62.06 21.12 -27.66
C MET A 1 60.60 20.93 -28.08
N ALA A 2 59.95 21.83 -28.83
CA ALA A 2 60.30 22.41 -30.14
C ALA A 2 59.99 21.46 -31.32
N HIS A 3 59.58 22.05 -32.45
CA HIS A 3 59.07 21.45 -33.71
C HIS A 3 59.78 20.16 -34.21
N THR A 4 59.20 19.30 -35.05
CA THR A 4 58.03 19.44 -35.98
C THR A 4 57.17 18.14 -35.92
N ILE A 5 56.29 17.66 -36.84
CA ILE A 5 55.94 17.89 -38.27
C ILE A 5 54.40 18.02 -38.39
N ILE A 6 53.89 18.60 -39.48
CA ILE A 6 52.45 18.75 -39.81
C ILE A 6 52.04 17.73 -40.88
N GLU A 7 50.90 17.02 -40.72
CA GLU A 7 49.84 16.80 -41.75
C GLU A 7 48.89 15.61 -41.46
N LYS A 8 47.59 15.91 -41.24
CA LYS A 8 46.42 15.29 -41.91
C LYS A 8 45.11 15.96 -41.45
N LYS A 9 44.12 16.07 -42.34
CA LYS A 9 42.93 16.93 -42.16
C LYS A 9 41.72 16.20 -41.55
N HIS A 10 41.21 16.76 -40.45
CA HIS A 10 39.84 16.58 -39.89
C HIS A 10 39.45 15.17 -39.36
N PRO A 11 38.41 15.04 -38.48
CA PRO A 11 37.43 16.05 -38.06
C PRO A 11 37.40 16.35 -36.54
N ILE A 12 37.96 17.50 -36.13
CA ILE A 12 37.91 17.98 -34.73
C ILE A 12 36.67 18.88 -34.46
N ASN A 13 36.07 19.46 -35.50
CA ASN A 13 35.04 20.49 -35.40
C ASN A 13 33.71 20.02 -34.75
N GLY A 14 33.44 18.71 -34.70
CA GLY A 14 32.29 18.17 -33.99
C GLY A 14 32.45 18.24 -32.46
N PHE A 15 33.63 17.88 -31.96
CA PHE A 15 33.91 17.87 -30.51
C PHE A 15 33.98 19.29 -29.94
N LEU A 16 34.60 20.23 -30.67
CA LEU A 16 34.63 21.64 -30.27
C LEU A 16 33.22 22.26 -30.22
N ARG A 17 32.30 21.91 -31.12
CA ARG A 17 30.92 22.44 -31.07
C ARG A 17 30.13 21.90 -29.88
N VAL A 18 30.31 20.64 -29.49
CA VAL A 18 29.69 20.08 -28.27
C VAL A 18 30.29 20.72 -27.02
N ILE A 19 31.61 20.94 -26.98
CA ILE A 19 32.27 21.64 -25.87
C ILE A 19 31.86 23.12 -25.81
N GLN A 20 31.72 23.82 -26.95
CA GLN A 20 31.19 25.19 -26.97
C GLN A 20 29.75 25.25 -26.48
N LEU A 21 28.87 24.31 -26.90
CA LEU A 21 27.50 24.25 -26.39
C LEU A 21 27.45 23.98 -24.88
N ALA A 22 28.33 23.09 -24.38
CA ALA A 22 28.47 22.80 -22.96
C ALA A 22 29.02 23.99 -22.17
N ILE A 23 30.02 24.71 -22.69
CA ILE A 23 30.59 25.92 -22.07
C ILE A 23 29.57 27.08 -22.08
N VAL A 24 28.78 27.24 -23.14
CA VAL A 24 27.66 28.21 -23.16
C VAL A 24 26.62 27.85 -22.10
N LEU A 25 26.21 26.58 -21.99
CA LEU A 25 25.32 26.12 -20.91
C LEU A 25 25.93 26.28 -19.50
N PHE A 26 27.25 26.14 -19.36
CA PHE A 26 27.93 26.28 -18.06
C PHE A 26 28.21 27.74 -17.67
N THR A 27 28.36 28.65 -18.64
CA THR A 27 28.53 30.09 -18.40
C THR A 27 27.19 30.78 -18.14
N CYS A 28 26.10 30.35 -18.80
CA CYS A 28 24.73 30.78 -18.48
C CYS A 28 24.26 30.36 -17.07
N LEU A 29 25.01 29.50 -16.36
CA LEU A 29 24.73 29.12 -14.97
C LEU A 29 25.41 30.03 -13.93
N PHE A 30 26.27 30.97 -14.33
CA PHE A 30 27.09 31.78 -13.41
C PHE A 30 27.18 33.28 -13.76
N SER A 31 26.27 33.81 -14.58
CA SER A 31 26.13 35.26 -14.80
C SER A 31 25.20 35.90 -13.75
N PRO A 32 25.68 36.83 -12.90
CA PRO A 32 24.78 37.61 -12.04
C PRO A 32 24.04 38.66 -12.88
N LEU A 33 22.78 38.40 -13.23
CA LEU A 33 21.94 39.42 -13.86
C LEU A 33 21.63 40.54 -12.86
N GLN A 34 22.01 41.77 -13.21
CA GLN A 34 21.63 42.96 -12.48
C GLN A 34 20.11 43.15 -12.55
N TRP A 35 19.50 43.60 -11.44
CA TRP A 35 18.10 44.03 -11.47
C TRP A 35 17.97 45.34 -12.27
N SER A 36 17.19 45.28 -13.35
CA SER A 36 16.55 46.45 -13.95
C SER A 36 15.11 46.47 -13.47
N SER A 37 14.78 47.35 -12.53
CA SER A 37 13.41 47.55 -12.05
C SER A 37 12.57 48.28 -13.10
N ALA A 38 11.88 47.53 -13.95
CA ALA A 38 10.77 48.07 -14.73
C ALA A 38 9.49 47.95 -13.89
N GLN A 39 8.88 49.09 -13.54
CA GLN A 39 7.59 49.10 -12.86
C GLN A 39 6.50 48.57 -13.80
N VAL A 40 5.74 47.58 -13.33
CA VAL A 40 4.44 47.25 -13.92
C VAL A 40 3.43 48.23 -13.30
N PRO A 41 2.64 48.97 -14.10
CA PRO A 41 1.64 49.88 -13.56
C PRO A 41 0.48 49.09 -12.93
N GLU A 42 0.12 49.45 -11.71
CA GLU A 42 -1.10 48.96 -11.06
C GLU A 42 -2.31 49.67 -11.67
N THR A 43 -3.11 48.96 -12.46
CA THR A 43 -4.47 49.42 -12.79
C THR A 43 -5.38 49.10 -11.62
N SER A 44 -5.59 50.10 -10.76
CA SER A 44 -6.54 50.07 -9.65
C SER A 44 -7.97 49.76 -10.11
N ALA A 45 -8.71 49.00 -9.30
CA ALA A 45 -10.17 49.02 -9.39
C ALA A 45 -10.70 50.40 -8.91
N PRO A 46 -11.77 50.94 -9.51
CA PRO A 46 -12.48 52.08 -8.96
C PRO A 46 -13.29 51.66 -7.71
N GLU A 47 -13.48 52.60 -6.78
CA GLU A 47 -14.14 52.36 -5.50
C GLU A 47 -15.65 52.14 -5.63
N VAL A 48 -16.22 51.38 -4.69
CA VAL A 48 -17.61 51.54 -4.26
C VAL A 48 -17.54 52.26 -2.91
N LEU A 49 -18.13 53.45 -2.82
CA LEU A 49 -18.08 54.28 -1.61
C LEU A 49 -19.04 53.76 -0.54
N GLU A 50 -18.62 53.86 0.72
CA GLU A 50 -19.46 53.63 1.88
C GLU A 50 -20.34 54.84 2.24
N GLU A 51 -21.55 54.50 2.70
CA GLU A 51 -22.44 55.22 3.62
C GLU A 51 -22.73 56.73 3.48
N THR A 52 -24.02 57.06 3.63
CA THR A 52 -24.40 57.99 4.71
C THR A 52 -25.72 57.57 5.34
N ASN A 53 -25.75 57.54 6.68
CA ASN A 53 -26.92 57.16 7.47
C ASN A 53 -27.91 58.33 7.63
N THR A 54 -29.21 58.06 7.73
CA THR A 54 -30.11 58.74 8.68
C THR A 54 -31.42 57.97 8.90
N GLN A 55 -32.03 58.18 10.06
CA GLN A 55 -33.16 57.39 10.60
C GLN A 55 -34.52 58.02 10.22
N ASP A 56 -35.61 57.24 10.21
CA ASP A 56 -36.59 57.27 11.32
C ASP A 56 -37.63 56.12 11.25
N ALA A 57 -38.57 56.05 12.21
CA ALA A 57 -39.24 54.81 12.62
C ALA A 57 -40.77 54.66 12.40
N ASN A 58 -41.24 53.42 12.64
CA ASN A 58 -42.60 52.94 12.95
C ASN A 58 -43.64 52.58 11.83
N LYS A 59 -44.16 51.34 11.98
CA LYS A 59 -45.53 50.78 11.78
C LYS A 59 -46.54 51.60 10.92
N THR A 60 -47.39 50.99 10.06
CA THR A 60 -48.13 49.72 10.27
C THR A 60 -48.69 49.13 8.94
N SER A 61 -48.85 47.80 8.88
CA SER A 61 -49.80 47.00 8.06
C SER A 61 -50.25 47.47 6.65
N ASN A 62 -50.03 46.62 5.63
CA ASN A 62 -51.11 45.75 5.11
C ASN A 62 -50.65 44.69 4.08
N SER A 63 -51.33 43.53 4.12
CA SER A 63 -51.43 42.47 3.10
C SER A 63 -50.31 42.32 2.05
N ILE A 64 -49.38 41.40 2.29
CA ILE A 64 -48.51 40.83 1.25
C ILE A 64 -49.36 39.93 0.33
N LYS A 65 -49.24 40.09 -0.99
CA LYS A 65 -49.46 38.99 -1.94
C LYS A 65 -48.16 38.22 -2.04
N GLU A 66 -48.17 36.92 -1.77
CA GLU A 66 -46.98 36.10 -1.97
C GLU A 66 -46.64 36.01 -3.46
N VAL A 67 -45.52 36.61 -3.84
CA VAL A 67 -44.92 36.43 -5.17
C VAL A 67 -44.11 35.14 -5.10
N LEU A 68 -44.67 34.05 -5.63
CA LEU A 68 -44.01 32.76 -5.73
C LEU A 68 -42.74 32.90 -6.60
N ASN A 69 -41.56 32.71 -6.01
CA ASN A 69 -40.29 32.77 -6.74
C ASN A 69 -39.82 31.35 -7.13
N PRO A 70 -39.80 30.99 -8.43
CA PRO A 70 -39.42 29.63 -8.85
C PRO A 70 -37.94 29.30 -8.62
N GLU A 71 -37.05 30.28 -8.44
CA GLU A 71 -35.64 30.00 -8.14
C GLU A 71 -35.47 29.41 -6.74
N THR A 72 -36.19 29.90 -5.74
CA THR A 72 -36.03 29.52 -4.32
C THR A 72 -37.02 28.47 -3.82
N MET A 73 -38.17 28.30 -4.48
CA MET A 73 -39.23 27.38 -4.00
C MET A 73 -39.14 26.00 -4.67
N THR A 74 -39.39 24.93 -3.91
CA THR A 74 -39.74 23.61 -4.46
C THR A 74 -41.25 23.55 -4.67
N PRO A 75 -41.75 23.20 -5.88
CA PRO A 75 -43.18 23.00 -6.08
C PRO A 75 -43.71 21.84 -5.22
N ALA A 76 -44.99 21.91 -4.85
CA ALA A 76 -45.71 20.75 -4.36
C ALA A 76 -45.97 19.76 -5.53
N PRO A 77 -46.31 18.49 -5.27
CA PRO A 77 -46.73 17.56 -6.30
C PRO A 77 -47.82 18.16 -7.21
N ASP A 78 -47.76 17.82 -8.50
CA ASP A 78 -48.64 18.33 -9.56
C ASP A 78 -48.74 19.86 -9.71
N THR A 79 -47.84 20.63 -9.06
CA THR A 79 -47.82 22.09 -9.13
C THR A 79 -46.72 22.58 -10.08
N VAL A 80 -47.10 23.34 -11.11
CA VAL A 80 -46.15 24.08 -11.98
C VAL A 80 -45.99 25.50 -11.46
N ILE A 81 -44.76 25.93 -11.17
CA ILE A 81 -44.45 27.33 -10.85
C ILE A 81 -43.82 27.97 -12.09
N GLY A 82 -44.40 29.09 -12.54
CA GLY A 82 -43.91 29.85 -13.70
C GLY A 82 -43.83 31.36 -13.41
N ASP A 83 -42.72 31.99 -13.80
CA ASP A 83 -42.49 33.44 -13.70
C ASP A 83 -41.91 33.99 -15.02
N GLY A 84 -42.08 35.29 -15.25
CA GLY A 84 -41.59 36.02 -16.41
C GLY A 84 -42.28 37.38 -16.59
N LYS A 85 -41.64 38.30 -17.34
CA LYS A 85 -42.03 39.72 -17.47
C LYS A 85 -43.48 39.95 -17.93
N LYS A 86 -44.09 38.99 -18.62
CA LYS A 86 -45.52 38.96 -18.91
C LYS A 86 -46.03 37.52 -18.99
N VAL A 87 -46.84 37.12 -18.01
CA VAL A 87 -47.63 35.88 -18.04
C VAL A 87 -49.03 36.16 -18.59
N ILE A 88 -49.57 35.25 -19.41
CA ILE A 88 -50.95 35.22 -19.87
C ILE A 88 -51.48 33.82 -19.57
N LEU A 89 -52.59 33.72 -18.83
CA LEU A 89 -53.34 32.49 -18.60
C LEU A 89 -54.75 32.65 -19.17
N GLN A 90 -55.21 31.67 -19.95
CA GLN A 90 -56.60 31.55 -20.43
C GLN A 90 -56.99 30.07 -20.38
N ASP A 91 -57.80 29.68 -19.42
CA ASP A 91 -58.21 28.29 -19.17
C ASP A 91 -57.00 27.31 -19.20
N ASN A 92 -56.96 26.40 -20.18
CA ASN A 92 -55.89 25.42 -20.37
C ASN A 92 -54.69 25.93 -21.21
N PHE A 93 -54.51 27.25 -21.35
CA PHE A 93 -53.50 27.86 -22.22
C PHE A 93 -52.65 28.89 -21.48
N VAL A 94 -51.32 28.76 -21.59
CA VAL A 94 -50.34 29.59 -20.88
C VAL A 94 -49.29 30.15 -21.84
N GLN A 95 -49.02 31.45 -21.74
CA GLN A 95 -47.88 32.10 -22.39
C GLN A 95 -47.06 32.87 -21.36
N ILE A 96 -45.73 32.73 -21.40
CA ILE A 96 -44.79 33.47 -20.57
C ILE A 96 -43.79 34.14 -21.50
N HIS A 97 -43.69 35.48 -21.42
CA HIS A 97 -42.79 36.27 -22.27
C HIS A 97 -41.81 37.10 -21.43
N GLY A 98 -40.54 37.04 -21.80
CA GLY A 98 -39.43 37.77 -21.20
C GLY A 98 -38.94 37.08 -19.94
N ASP A 99 -37.76 36.45 -20.04
CA ASP A 99 -37.07 35.75 -18.95
C ASP A 99 -37.95 34.67 -18.30
N ALA A 100 -38.65 33.89 -19.14
CA ALA A 100 -39.58 32.86 -18.71
C ALA A 100 -38.85 31.75 -17.95
N LEU A 101 -39.20 31.52 -16.69
CA LEU A 101 -38.69 30.46 -15.83
C LEU A 101 -39.86 29.57 -15.38
N ILE A 102 -39.80 28.28 -15.71
CA ILE A 102 -40.79 27.27 -15.32
C ILE A 102 -40.09 26.17 -14.51
N LYS A 103 -40.75 25.71 -13.45
CA LYS A 103 -40.29 24.65 -12.56
C LYS A 103 -41.42 23.69 -12.20
N TYR A 104 -41.18 22.40 -12.37
CA TYR A 104 -42.10 21.30 -12.07
C TYR A 104 -41.26 20.08 -11.69
N GLU A 105 -41.45 19.53 -10.49
CA GLU A 105 -40.60 18.46 -9.94
C GLU A 105 -39.08 18.75 -10.11
N ASP A 106 -38.33 17.80 -10.69
CA ASP A 106 -36.90 17.87 -11.05
C ASP A 106 -36.63 18.62 -12.37
N VAL A 107 -37.66 19.20 -13.00
CA VAL A 107 -37.58 19.91 -14.29
C VAL A 107 -37.45 21.42 -14.06
N VAL A 108 -36.45 22.02 -14.68
CA VAL A 108 -36.28 23.48 -14.77
C VAL A 108 -36.14 23.88 -16.23
N LEU A 109 -37.00 24.77 -16.69
CA LEU A 109 -36.98 25.34 -18.04
C LEU A 109 -36.79 26.86 -17.95
N ARG A 110 -35.84 27.41 -18.70
CA ARG A 110 -35.65 28.85 -18.93
C ARG A 110 -35.73 29.13 -20.43
N ALA A 111 -36.35 30.24 -20.83
CA ALA A 111 -36.37 30.72 -22.22
C ALA A 111 -36.74 32.21 -22.31
N ASP A 112 -36.54 32.84 -23.47
CA ASP A 112 -37.06 34.19 -23.72
C ASP A 112 -38.59 34.18 -23.80
N HIS A 113 -39.18 33.16 -24.44
CA HIS A 113 -40.62 32.92 -24.50
C HIS A 113 -40.94 31.43 -24.28
N VAL A 114 -42.02 31.15 -23.53
CA VAL A 114 -42.66 29.83 -23.46
C VAL A 114 -44.16 29.94 -23.76
N TRP A 115 -44.68 28.94 -24.46
CA TRP A 115 -46.06 28.74 -24.85
C TRP A 115 -46.44 27.31 -24.45
N ALA A 116 -47.58 27.10 -23.82
CA ALA A 116 -48.06 25.78 -23.42
C ALA A 116 -49.58 25.68 -23.59
N ASP A 117 -50.04 24.64 -24.28
CA ASP A 117 -51.43 24.27 -24.42
C ASP A 117 -51.66 22.91 -23.74
N PHE A 118 -52.43 22.90 -22.66
CA PHE A 118 -52.73 21.71 -21.87
C PHE A 118 -53.90 20.88 -22.45
N ASN A 119 -54.53 21.32 -23.55
CA ASN A 119 -55.51 20.48 -24.28
C ASN A 119 -54.79 19.54 -25.25
N ASP A 120 -53.81 20.07 -26.00
CA ASP A 120 -52.95 19.29 -26.91
C ASP A 120 -51.71 18.70 -26.20
N ASN A 121 -51.60 18.90 -24.87
CA ASN A 121 -50.45 18.57 -24.04
C ASN A 121 -49.11 19.06 -24.64
N LEU A 122 -49.08 20.23 -25.29
CA LEU A 122 -47.98 20.70 -26.13
C LEU A 122 -47.34 21.98 -25.56
N MET A 123 -46.05 21.91 -25.27
CA MET A 123 -45.22 23.04 -24.86
C MET A 123 -44.24 23.43 -25.98
N ARG A 124 -43.99 24.72 -26.13
CA ARG A 124 -42.99 25.30 -27.05
C ARG A 124 -42.25 26.44 -26.36
N ALA A 125 -40.93 26.32 -26.24
CA ALA A 125 -40.04 27.37 -25.76
C ALA A 125 -39.16 27.87 -26.91
N SER A 126 -38.84 29.16 -26.91
CA SER A 126 -38.02 29.79 -27.96
C SER A 126 -37.20 30.95 -27.44
N GLY A 127 -35.96 31.05 -27.91
CA GLY A 127 -34.95 32.02 -27.46
C GLY A 127 -34.28 31.55 -26.17
N ASN A 128 -32.95 31.45 -26.18
CA ASN A 128 -32.09 31.09 -25.04
C ASN A 128 -32.60 29.89 -24.20
N VAL A 129 -33.16 28.86 -24.85
CA VAL A 129 -33.85 27.78 -24.14
C VAL A 129 -32.84 26.92 -23.39
N TYR A 130 -33.01 26.80 -22.07
CA TYR A 130 -32.29 25.87 -21.20
C TYR A 130 -33.28 24.97 -20.48
N LEU A 131 -33.20 23.67 -20.74
CA LEU A 131 -33.97 22.63 -20.09
C LEU A 131 -33.03 21.75 -19.26
N LYS A 132 -33.33 21.63 -17.97
CA LYS A 132 -32.73 20.65 -17.06
C LYS A 132 -33.77 19.63 -16.63
N VAL A 133 -33.42 18.35 -16.65
CA VAL A 133 -34.25 17.24 -16.15
C VAL A 133 -33.36 16.37 -15.27
N GLY A 134 -33.41 16.59 -13.95
CA GLY A 134 -32.51 15.94 -12.99
C GLY A 134 -31.03 16.24 -13.29
N ASN A 135 -30.32 15.27 -13.89
CA ASN A 135 -28.91 15.41 -14.30
C ASN A 135 -28.71 15.65 -15.81
N GLU A 136 -29.76 15.60 -16.63
CA GLU A 136 -29.69 15.95 -18.06
C GLU A 136 -29.78 17.47 -18.20
N GLU A 137 -28.87 18.09 -18.98
CA GLU A 137 -28.94 19.51 -19.35
C GLU A 137 -28.92 19.65 -20.87
N THR A 138 -29.91 20.39 -21.40
CA THR A 138 -30.09 20.70 -22.82
C THR A 138 -30.24 22.21 -22.99
N TYR A 139 -29.50 22.78 -23.95
CA TYR A 139 -29.56 24.17 -24.38
C TYR A 139 -30.01 24.20 -25.85
N SER A 140 -30.83 25.16 -26.30
CA SER A 140 -31.34 25.22 -27.68
C SER A 140 -31.94 26.58 -28.07
N ASP A 141 -32.06 26.86 -29.37
CA ASP A 141 -32.75 28.08 -29.86
C ASP A 141 -34.28 27.94 -29.76
N GLU A 142 -34.79 26.73 -29.99
CA GLU A 142 -36.21 26.39 -29.94
C GLU A 142 -36.37 24.95 -29.41
N LEU A 143 -37.34 24.74 -28.54
CA LEU A 143 -37.75 23.44 -28.00
C LEU A 143 -39.26 23.28 -28.19
N VAL A 144 -39.69 22.21 -28.85
CA VAL A 144 -41.08 21.74 -28.83
C VAL A 144 -41.13 20.44 -28.02
N PHE A 145 -42.07 20.30 -27.09
CA PHE A 145 -42.14 19.15 -26.19
C PHE A 145 -43.60 18.84 -25.84
N ASN A 146 -44.03 17.58 -26.02
CA ASN A 146 -45.34 17.11 -25.58
C ASN A 146 -45.22 16.55 -24.15
N LEU A 147 -45.99 17.13 -23.23
CA LEU A 147 -45.91 16.94 -21.78
C LEU A 147 -46.25 15.51 -21.36
N GLU A 148 -47.26 14.92 -21.99
CA GLU A 148 -47.78 13.58 -21.72
C GLU A 148 -46.84 12.47 -22.22
N THR A 149 -46.48 12.50 -23.51
CA THR A 149 -45.65 11.46 -24.13
C THR A 149 -44.15 11.66 -23.90
N LYS A 150 -43.76 12.80 -23.31
CA LYS A 150 -42.37 13.25 -23.06
C LYS A 150 -41.48 13.32 -24.33
N LYS A 151 -42.11 13.42 -25.50
CA LYS A 151 -41.46 13.52 -26.81
C LYS A 151 -41.18 14.97 -27.14
N GLY A 152 -40.04 15.26 -27.75
CA GLY A 152 -39.68 16.63 -28.09
C GLY A 152 -38.65 16.77 -29.20
N ILE A 153 -38.53 18.00 -29.69
CA ILE A 153 -37.60 18.43 -30.73
C ILE A 153 -36.93 19.71 -30.25
N ALA A 154 -35.63 19.66 -29.96
CA ALA A 154 -34.80 20.83 -29.72
C ALA A 154 -33.99 21.17 -30.98
N ARG A 155 -33.98 22.43 -31.40
CA ARG A 155 -33.27 22.92 -32.60
C ARG A 155 -32.03 23.71 -32.21
N ASN A 156 -30.96 23.54 -33.02
CA ASN A 156 -29.62 24.05 -32.74
C ASN A 156 -29.16 23.72 -31.30
N GLY A 157 -29.49 22.50 -30.86
CA GLY A 157 -29.38 22.11 -29.46
C GLY A 157 -28.00 21.61 -29.08
N TYR A 158 -27.65 21.75 -27.81
CA TYR A 158 -26.51 21.13 -27.14
C TYR A 158 -26.97 20.40 -25.88
N THR A 159 -26.60 19.13 -25.72
CA THR A 159 -26.95 18.29 -24.57
C THR A 159 -25.70 17.59 -24.01
N PHE A 160 -25.66 17.36 -22.69
CA PHE A 160 -24.58 16.63 -22.02
C PHE A 160 -25.05 15.28 -21.44
N SER A 161 -24.21 14.25 -21.56
CA SER A 161 -24.36 12.96 -20.90
C SER A 161 -22.99 12.31 -20.70
N ASP A 162 -22.53 12.23 -19.45
CA ASP A 162 -21.16 11.83 -19.04
C ASP A 162 -20.61 10.61 -19.82
N PRO A 163 -19.44 10.69 -20.49
CA PRO A 163 -18.49 11.83 -20.57
C PRO A 163 -18.64 12.73 -21.81
N TRP A 164 -19.78 12.68 -22.51
CA TRP A 164 -19.97 13.26 -23.86
C TRP A 164 -20.85 14.51 -23.88
N TYR A 165 -20.40 15.50 -24.65
CA TYR A 165 -21.18 16.65 -25.11
C TYR A 165 -21.61 16.39 -26.57
N PHE A 166 -22.88 16.63 -26.85
CA PHE A 166 -23.49 16.48 -28.17
C PHE A 166 -24.11 17.82 -28.57
N GLY A 167 -23.80 18.30 -29.77
CA GLY A 167 -24.53 19.38 -30.45
C GLY A 167 -25.26 18.85 -31.67
N GLY A 168 -26.35 19.48 -32.10
CA GLY A 168 -27.10 19.08 -33.29
C GLY A 168 -28.08 20.12 -33.80
N SER A 169 -28.20 20.23 -35.13
CA SER A 169 -29.24 21.06 -35.78
C SER A 169 -30.67 20.68 -35.38
N GLU A 170 -30.92 19.38 -35.18
CA GLU A 170 -32.16 18.85 -34.60
C GLU A 170 -31.82 17.73 -33.61
N ILE A 171 -32.37 17.81 -32.39
CA ILE A 171 -32.33 16.76 -31.35
C ILE A 171 -33.76 16.33 -31.05
N PHE A 172 -34.11 15.11 -31.46
CA PHE A 172 -35.42 14.50 -31.22
C PHE A 172 -35.35 13.56 -30.01
N LYS A 173 -36.10 13.83 -28.94
CA LYS A 173 -36.38 12.86 -27.86
C LYS A 173 -37.63 12.07 -28.28
N ILE A 174 -37.44 10.79 -28.61
CA ILE A 174 -38.47 9.92 -29.23
C ILE A 174 -39.18 9.06 -28.17
N GLU A 175 -38.44 8.72 -27.11
CA GLU A 175 -38.87 8.01 -25.90
C GLU A 175 -38.03 8.55 -24.74
N ASP A 176 -38.46 8.39 -23.48
CA ASP A 176 -37.74 8.85 -22.28
C ASP A 176 -36.23 8.52 -22.28
N LYS A 177 -35.87 7.33 -22.80
CA LYS A 177 -34.50 6.82 -22.86
C LYS A 177 -33.90 6.79 -24.28
N ARG A 178 -34.55 7.36 -25.31
CA ARG A 178 -34.06 7.36 -26.70
C ARG A 178 -34.09 8.74 -27.34
N SER A 179 -32.90 9.24 -27.66
CA SER A 179 -32.70 10.50 -28.40
C SER A 179 -32.02 10.26 -29.75
N TYR A 180 -32.33 11.11 -30.71
CA TYR A 180 -31.86 11.04 -32.09
C TYR A 180 -31.42 12.43 -32.56
N ILE A 181 -30.18 12.56 -33.01
CA ILE A 181 -29.53 13.85 -33.29
C ILE A 181 -29.15 13.89 -34.78
N ARG A 182 -29.53 14.96 -35.50
CA ARG A 182 -29.12 15.22 -36.88
C ARG A 182 -28.14 16.38 -36.97
N GLY A 183 -27.18 16.25 -37.90
CA GLY A 183 -26.27 17.34 -38.29
C GLY A 183 -25.57 17.97 -37.09
N GLY A 184 -24.67 17.21 -36.46
CA GLY A 184 -24.19 17.51 -35.12
C GLY A 184 -22.69 17.39 -34.90
N THR A 185 -22.29 17.64 -33.65
CA THR A 185 -20.91 17.60 -33.17
C THR A 185 -20.82 16.82 -31.86
N LEU A 186 -19.91 15.84 -31.76
CA LEU A 186 -19.67 15.02 -30.58
C LEU A 186 -18.27 15.27 -30.02
N THR A 187 -18.13 15.52 -28.71
CA THR A 187 -16.82 15.69 -28.04
C THR A 187 -16.87 15.33 -26.56
N THR A 188 -15.72 15.07 -25.92
CA THR A 188 -15.59 15.02 -24.45
C THR A 188 -14.97 16.29 -23.86
N CYS A 189 -14.82 17.35 -24.66
CA CYS A 189 -14.30 18.65 -24.23
C CYS A 189 -15.46 19.60 -23.90
N SER A 190 -15.43 20.25 -22.75
CA SER A 190 -16.48 21.18 -22.28
C SER A 190 -16.32 22.63 -22.78
N LEU A 191 -15.33 22.90 -23.65
CA LEU A 191 -15.06 24.24 -24.16
C LEU A 191 -15.95 24.57 -25.37
N LYS A 192 -16.46 25.81 -25.43
CA LYS A 192 -17.23 26.36 -26.57
C LYS A 192 -16.52 26.17 -27.92
N TYR A 193 -15.19 26.21 -27.93
CA TYR A 193 -14.34 25.79 -29.04
C TYR A 193 -13.51 24.59 -28.58
N PRO A 194 -13.97 23.35 -28.78
CA PRO A 194 -13.32 22.16 -28.23
C PRO A 194 -12.04 21.83 -29.00
N HIS A 195 -10.99 21.37 -28.32
CA HIS A 195 -9.70 21.09 -29.00
C HIS A 195 -9.84 19.98 -30.06
N TYR A 196 -10.78 19.05 -29.86
CA TYR A 196 -11.23 18.10 -30.86
C TYR A 196 -12.76 17.97 -30.82
N HIS A 197 -13.37 17.65 -31.96
CA HIS A 197 -14.75 17.17 -32.02
C HIS A 197 -14.93 16.24 -33.23
N PHE A 198 -15.93 15.38 -33.18
CA PHE A 198 -16.40 14.63 -34.34
C PHE A 198 -17.61 15.37 -34.94
N SER A 199 -17.52 15.82 -36.20
CA SER A 199 -18.72 16.18 -36.97
C SER A 199 -19.44 14.89 -37.35
N VAL A 200 -20.77 14.84 -37.19
CA VAL A 200 -21.57 13.62 -37.33
C VAL A 200 -22.89 13.91 -38.04
N SER A 201 -23.24 13.09 -39.04
CA SER A 201 -24.53 13.27 -39.76
C SER A 201 -25.74 12.90 -38.89
N GLU A 202 -25.56 11.90 -38.03
CA GLU A 202 -26.62 11.22 -37.30
C GLU A 202 -26.03 10.59 -36.03
N VAL A 203 -26.68 10.79 -34.88
CA VAL A 203 -26.36 10.07 -33.63
C VAL A 203 -27.64 9.53 -33.00
N ILE A 204 -27.66 8.24 -32.69
CA ILE A 204 -28.70 7.56 -31.93
C ILE A 204 -28.15 7.36 -30.52
N VAL A 205 -28.80 7.91 -29.50
CA VAL A 205 -28.41 7.79 -28.10
C VAL A 205 -29.49 7.02 -27.35
N ARG A 206 -29.13 5.85 -26.80
CA ARG A 206 -29.98 5.07 -25.90
C ARG A 206 -29.42 5.17 -24.49
N MET A 207 -30.13 5.87 -23.61
CA MET A 207 -29.65 6.24 -22.29
C MET A 207 -29.40 4.99 -21.43
N ASN A 208 -28.24 4.93 -20.78
CA ASN A 208 -27.75 3.73 -20.07
C ASN A 208 -27.72 2.43 -20.92
N GLU A 209 -27.67 2.51 -22.25
CA GLU A 209 -27.44 1.37 -23.14
C GLU A 209 -26.23 1.61 -24.05
N GLU A 210 -26.40 2.39 -25.11
CA GLU A 210 -25.42 2.58 -26.17
C GLU A 210 -25.67 3.83 -27.04
N MET A 211 -24.60 4.34 -27.63
CA MET A 211 -24.58 5.40 -28.64
C MET A 211 -24.17 4.81 -29.99
N ILE A 212 -24.80 5.24 -31.08
CA ILE A 212 -24.41 4.92 -32.46
C ILE A 212 -24.33 6.24 -33.25
N ALA A 213 -23.13 6.63 -33.68
CA ALA A 213 -22.93 7.78 -34.57
C ALA A 213 -22.62 7.31 -36.01
N LYS A 214 -23.02 8.08 -37.03
CA LYS A 214 -22.78 7.76 -38.46
C LYS A 214 -22.21 8.95 -39.25
N ASN A 215 -21.41 8.63 -40.28
CA ASN A 215 -20.65 9.56 -41.12
C ASN A 215 -19.87 10.58 -40.27
N ILE A 216 -18.85 10.07 -39.60
CA ILE A 216 -18.13 10.73 -38.51
C ILE A 216 -16.83 11.31 -39.07
N VAL A 217 -16.57 12.60 -38.88
CA VAL A 217 -15.29 13.24 -39.24
C VAL A 217 -14.64 13.83 -37.99
N LEU A 218 -13.52 13.24 -37.57
CA LEU A 218 -12.70 13.77 -36.48
C LEU A 218 -11.99 15.06 -36.94
N HIS A 219 -12.32 16.16 -36.29
CA HIS A 219 -11.66 17.44 -36.40
C HIS A 219 -10.78 17.69 -35.16
N ILE A 220 -9.56 18.18 -35.37
CA ILE A 220 -8.64 18.61 -34.30
C ILE A 220 -8.21 20.04 -34.61
N GLY A 221 -8.41 20.97 -33.66
CA GLY A 221 -8.17 22.41 -33.88
C GLY A 221 -8.97 23.00 -35.05
N GLY A 222 -10.13 22.40 -35.38
CA GLY A 222 -10.95 22.76 -36.55
C GLY A 222 -10.53 22.09 -37.87
N VAL A 223 -9.42 21.36 -37.93
CA VAL A 223 -8.95 20.68 -39.16
C VAL A 223 -9.50 19.25 -39.21
N PRO A 224 -10.24 18.84 -40.27
CA PRO A 224 -10.66 17.45 -40.46
C PRO A 224 -9.46 16.54 -40.74
N LEU A 225 -9.37 15.40 -40.04
CA LEU A 225 -8.25 14.45 -40.15
C LEU A 225 -8.66 13.04 -40.57
N PHE A 226 -9.73 12.48 -39.98
CA PHE A 226 -10.12 11.09 -40.19
C PHE A 226 -11.63 10.93 -40.33
N TYR A 227 -12.08 10.14 -41.31
CA TYR A 227 -13.47 9.76 -41.53
C TYR A 227 -13.74 8.33 -41.07
N PHE A 228 -14.88 8.10 -40.42
CA PHE A 228 -15.38 6.78 -40.04
C PHE A 228 -16.86 6.65 -40.45
N PRO A 229 -17.29 5.54 -41.07
CA PRO A 229 -18.67 5.38 -41.53
C PRO A 229 -19.67 5.29 -40.35
N ALA A 230 -19.28 4.62 -39.25
CA ALA A 230 -20.03 4.60 -38.00
C ALA A 230 -19.14 4.19 -36.80
N ILE A 231 -19.56 4.58 -35.59
CA ILE A 231 -19.01 4.13 -34.30
C ILE A 231 -20.19 3.73 -33.40
N ARG A 232 -20.07 2.61 -32.68
CA ARG A 232 -21.02 2.12 -31.68
C ARG A 232 -20.33 1.96 -30.33
N ARG A 233 -20.88 2.57 -29.28
CA ARG A 233 -20.28 2.74 -27.95
C ARG A 233 -21.26 2.28 -26.87
N ASP A 234 -20.86 1.37 -25.99
CA ASP A 234 -21.67 0.98 -24.82
C ASP A 234 -21.56 2.08 -23.74
N LEU A 235 -22.69 2.54 -23.21
CA LEU A 235 -22.78 3.65 -22.24
C LEU A 235 -22.89 3.17 -20.79
N ARG A 236 -22.99 1.85 -20.55
CA ARG A 236 -23.21 1.31 -19.20
C ARG A 236 -21.94 1.39 -18.35
N LYS A 237 -22.06 1.98 -17.15
CA LYS A 237 -20.95 2.13 -16.20
C LYS A 237 -20.28 0.78 -15.93
N GLY A 238 -18.97 0.71 -16.20
CA GLY A 238 -18.16 -0.50 -16.03
C GLY A 238 -18.14 -1.47 -17.23
N LYS A 239 -18.95 -1.27 -18.28
CA LYS A 239 -18.86 -2.04 -19.53
C LYS A 239 -17.95 -1.32 -20.54
N VAL A 240 -17.17 -2.11 -21.27
CA VAL A 240 -16.25 -1.67 -22.33
C VAL A 240 -16.75 -2.25 -23.66
N ALA A 241 -16.40 -1.64 -24.79
CA ALA A 241 -16.89 -1.98 -26.13
C ALA A 241 -17.04 -3.50 -26.39
N LYS A 242 -18.23 -3.89 -26.89
CA LYS A 242 -18.63 -5.28 -27.19
C LYS A 242 -17.71 -5.98 -28.19
N ILE A 243 -17.04 -5.21 -29.05
CA ILE A 243 -15.97 -5.65 -29.95
C ILE A 243 -14.91 -4.55 -29.94
N ILE A 244 -13.63 -4.91 -29.84
CA ILE A 244 -12.50 -3.99 -29.97
C ILE A 244 -11.79 -4.31 -31.27
N VAL A 245 -12.10 -3.55 -32.32
CA VAL A 245 -11.38 -3.60 -33.60
C VAL A 245 -10.17 -2.67 -33.51
N ARG A 246 -9.01 -3.17 -33.91
CA ARG A 246 -7.75 -2.45 -34.07
C ARG A 246 -7.37 -2.50 -35.55
N VAL A 247 -6.99 -1.39 -36.15
CA VAL A 247 -6.52 -1.33 -37.54
C VAL A 247 -5.22 -0.55 -37.64
N GLY A 248 -4.41 -0.87 -38.65
CA GLY A 248 -3.19 -0.13 -38.91
C GLY A 248 -2.37 -0.64 -40.09
N THR A 249 -1.13 -0.18 -40.13
CA THR A 249 -0.07 -0.59 -41.06
C THR A 249 1.29 -0.19 -40.46
N ASP A 250 2.30 -1.05 -40.59
CA ASP A 250 3.69 -0.76 -40.18
C ASP A 250 4.76 -1.48 -41.04
N SER A 251 6.03 -1.15 -40.82
CA SER A 251 7.18 -1.68 -41.57
C SER A 251 7.43 -3.19 -41.40
N TYR A 252 6.94 -3.80 -40.32
CA TYR A 252 7.20 -5.18 -39.92
C TYR A 252 6.01 -6.12 -40.20
N GLN A 253 4.80 -5.56 -40.23
CA GLN A 253 3.53 -6.27 -40.43
C GLN A 253 2.81 -5.87 -41.72
N GLY A 254 3.14 -4.73 -42.34
CA GLY A 254 2.28 -4.10 -43.35
C GLY A 254 0.90 -3.77 -42.78
N PRO A 255 -0.11 -3.53 -43.64
CA PRO A 255 -1.49 -3.38 -43.22
C PRO A 255 -1.96 -4.52 -42.31
N ASN A 256 -2.53 -4.18 -41.16
CA ASN A 256 -2.98 -5.11 -40.15
C ASN A 256 -4.36 -4.75 -39.56
N ILE A 257 -5.07 -5.77 -39.09
CA ILE A 257 -6.33 -5.69 -38.37
C ILE A 257 -6.32 -6.73 -37.26
N GLY A 258 -6.61 -6.29 -36.03
CA GLY A 258 -6.86 -7.14 -34.87
C GLY A 258 -8.31 -6.96 -34.42
N ILE A 259 -8.95 -8.03 -33.99
CA ILE A 259 -10.32 -8.04 -33.47
C ILE A 259 -10.28 -8.80 -32.15
N ILE A 260 -10.60 -8.10 -31.06
CA ILE A 260 -10.78 -8.71 -29.75
C ILE A 260 -12.27 -8.71 -29.45
N LEU A 261 -12.84 -9.90 -29.24
CA LEU A 261 -14.25 -10.14 -28.93
C LEU A 261 -14.35 -10.68 -27.50
N PRO A 262 -14.68 -9.84 -26.50
CA PRO A 262 -14.95 -10.29 -25.14
C PRO A 262 -16.19 -11.20 -25.12
N ILE A 263 -15.99 -12.50 -24.90
CA ILE A 263 -17.09 -13.48 -24.82
C ILE A 263 -17.70 -13.55 -23.42
N ALA A 264 -16.94 -13.17 -22.38
CA ALA A 264 -17.43 -13.03 -21.03
C ALA A 264 -16.63 -11.95 -20.27
N ARG A 265 -17.30 -11.15 -19.44
CA ARG A 265 -16.66 -10.15 -18.57
C ARG A 265 -17.40 -10.04 -17.23
N LYS A 266 -17.45 -11.16 -16.51
CA LYS A 266 -18.02 -11.25 -15.15
C LYS A 266 -16.92 -11.07 -14.11
N ARG A 267 -17.27 -10.69 -12.88
CA ARG A 267 -16.29 -10.37 -11.81
C ARG A 267 -15.42 -11.58 -11.36
N ARG A 268 -15.92 -12.80 -11.55
CA ARG A 268 -15.17 -14.08 -11.37
C ARG A 268 -14.35 -14.48 -12.62
N TYR A 269 -14.70 -14.01 -13.83
CA TYR A 269 -14.14 -14.49 -15.11
C TYR A 269 -14.24 -13.45 -16.25
N ASP A 270 -13.09 -13.05 -16.81
CA ASP A 270 -12.95 -12.17 -17.99
C ASP A 270 -12.25 -12.96 -19.10
N GLY A 271 -12.91 -13.10 -20.26
CA GLY A 271 -12.45 -13.93 -21.37
C GLY A 271 -12.77 -13.32 -22.72
N ALA A 272 -11.82 -13.36 -23.64
CA ALA A 272 -11.90 -12.76 -24.97
C ALA A 272 -11.29 -13.66 -26.05
N LEU A 273 -12.00 -13.80 -27.16
CA LEU A 273 -11.45 -14.31 -28.40
C LEU A 273 -10.60 -13.21 -29.06
N ILE A 274 -9.52 -13.62 -29.71
CA ILE A 274 -8.59 -12.75 -30.42
C ILE A 274 -8.49 -13.27 -31.86
N TYR A 275 -8.59 -12.39 -32.84
CA TYR A 275 -8.27 -12.66 -34.24
C TYR A 275 -7.37 -11.55 -34.77
N ASP A 276 -6.25 -11.91 -35.39
CA ASP A 276 -5.29 -10.96 -35.93
C ASP A 276 -4.96 -11.31 -37.37
N ARG A 277 -4.87 -10.32 -38.26
CA ARG A 277 -4.44 -10.49 -39.66
C ARG A 277 -3.53 -9.35 -40.09
N SER A 278 -2.46 -9.70 -40.79
CA SER A 278 -1.40 -8.81 -41.24
C SER A 278 -0.98 -9.18 -42.66
N ALA A 279 -0.75 -8.18 -43.51
CA ALA A 279 -0.33 -8.38 -44.90
C ALA A 279 1.04 -9.07 -45.02
N ARG A 280 2.01 -8.74 -44.14
CA ARG A 280 3.37 -9.32 -44.14
C ARG A 280 3.58 -10.47 -43.15
N ARG A 281 2.65 -10.70 -42.21
CA ARG A 281 2.78 -11.71 -41.13
C ARG A 281 1.61 -12.71 -41.06
N GLY A 282 0.73 -12.72 -42.05
CA GLY A 282 -0.36 -13.69 -42.17
C GLY A 282 -1.42 -13.50 -41.09
N GLN A 283 -2.05 -14.59 -40.65
CA GLN A 283 -3.11 -14.53 -39.65
C GLN A 283 -2.76 -15.30 -38.36
N GLY A 284 -3.36 -14.86 -37.27
CA GLY A 284 -3.39 -15.54 -35.98
C GLY A 284 -4.77 -15.46 -35.34
N PHE A 285 -5.00 -16.34 -34.38
CA PHE A 285 -6.22 -16.37 -33.60
C PHE A 285 -5.95 -17.01 -32.24
N GLY A 286 -6.79 -16.71 -31.27
CA GLY A 286 -6.61 -17.19 -29.92
C GLY A 286 -7.77 -16.89 -29.00
N PHE A 287 -7.55 -17.24 -27.75
CA PHE A 287 -8.44 -17.00 -26.63
C PHE A 287 -7.58 -16.65 -25.41
N GLU A 288 -7.85 -15.52 -24.76
CA GLU A 288 -7.37 -15.23 -23.41
C GLU A 288 -8.51 -15.31 -22.39
N GLY A 289 -8.24 -15.91 -21.24
CA GLY A 289 -9.19 -16.03 -20.13
C GLY A 289 -8.48 -15.78 -18.80
N LYS A 290 -9.15 -15.09 -17.89
CA LYS A 290 -8.63 -14.69 -16.56
C LYS A 290 -9.70 -15.00 -15.54
N TYR A 291 -9.40 -15.86 -14.58
CA TYR A 291 -10.33 -16.23 -13.51
C TYR A 291 -9.82 -15.79 -12.14
N ARG A 292 -10.76 -15.40 -11.27
CA ARG A 292 -10.49 -14.96 -9.89
C ARG A 292 -11.68 -15.25 -8.99
N PHE A 293 -11.60 -16.37 -8.30
CA PHE A 293 -12.47 -16.75 -7.20
C PHE A 293 -11.76 -16.38 -5.88
N SER A 294 -12.48 -15.78 -4.95
CA SER A 294 -11.95 -15.28 -3.69
C SER A 294 -13.10 -15.32 -2.70
N ASP A 295 -13.43 -16.55 -2.31
CA ASP A 295 -14.62 -16.86 -1.54
C ASP A 295 -14.22 -16.99 -0.06
N THR A 296 -15.07 -16.48 0.81
CA THR A 296 -14.87 -16.42 2.27
C THR A 296 -16.05 -17.10 2.95
N GLN A 297 -15.76 -18.07 3.80
CA GLN A 297 -16.71 -18.63 4.75
C GLN A 297 -16.57 -17.84 6.05
N PHE A 298 -17.67 -17.30 6.57
CA PHE A 298 -17.66 -16.47 7.77
C PHE A 298 -18.96 -16.63 8.56
N ARG A 299 -18.91 -16.29 9.85
CA ARG A 299 -20.07 -16.17 10.73
C ARG A 299 -20.34 -14.69 10.93
N GLU A 300 -21.61 -14.30 11.01
CA GLU A 300 -22.04 -12.91 11.11
C GLU A 300 -22.99 -12.73 12.29
N ILE A 301 -22.69 -11.76 13.15
CA ILE A 301 -23.67 -11.15 14.07
C ILE A 301 -24.25 -9.94 13.33
N HIS A 302 -25.55 -9.95 13.11
CA HIS A 302 -26.29 -8.99 12.30
C HIS A 302 -27.27 -8.19 13.16
N ILE A 303 -27.04 -6.89 13.30
CA ILE A 303 -27.84 -5.98 14.10
C ILE A 303 -28.63 -5.08 13.12
N PRO A 304 -29.90 -5.42 12.79
CA PRO A 304 -30.71 -4.65 11.86
C PRO A 304 -30.97 -3.23 12.35
N LEU A 305 -31.07 -2.28 11.42
CA LEU A 305 -31.55 -0.93 11.65
C LEU A 305 -32.99 -0.82 11.12
N PRO A 306 -33.98 -0.53 11.98
CA PRO A 306 -35.34 -0.22 11.52
C PRO A 306 -35.34 0.91 10.46
N PRO A 307 -36.20 0.86 9.43
CA PRO A 307 -36.20 1.83 8.33
C PRO A 307 -36.25 3.30 8.80
N ASN A 308 -37.03 3.55 9.86
CA ASN A 308 -37.26 4.86 10.45
C ASN A 308 -36.46 5.10 11.75
N ALA A 309 -35.39 4.35 12.01
CA ALA A 309 -34.63 4.43 13.26
C ALA A 309 -34.07 5.84 13.56
N THR A 310 -34.46 6.39 14.70
CA THR A 310 -34.04 7.71 15.20
C THR A 310 -32.54 7.77 15.53
N PRO A 311 -31.92 8.97 15.65
CA PRO A 311 -30.52 9.09 16.05
C PRO A 311 -30.19 8.41 17.39
N ALA A 312 -31.10 8.50 18.37
CA ALA A 312 -30.94 7.84 19.67
C ALA A 312 -30.95 6.30 19.55
N GLN A 313 -31.88 5.74 18.78
CA GLN A 313 -31.95 4.29 18.53
C GLN A 313 -30.73 3.78 17.75
N ARG A 314 -30.25 4.55 16.75
CA ARG A 314 -28.99 4.25 16.04
C ARG A 314 -27.79 4.25 16.99
N THR A 315 -27.78 5.16 17.96
CA THR A 315 -26.71 5.25 18.97
C THR A 315 -26.74 4.01 19.88
N LYS A 316 -27.89 3.66 20.49
CA LYS A 316 -28.05 2.40 21.26
C LYS A 316 -27.63 1.14 20.49
N LEU A 317 -28.04 1.02 19.22
CA LEU A 317 -27.70 -0.13 18.37
C LEU A 317 -26.20 -0.15 18.02
N GLN A 318 -25.57 1.01 17.87
CA GLN A 318 -24.11 1.13 17.66
C GLN A 318 -23.33 0.83 18.95
N GLU A 319 -23.84 1.25 20.11
CA GLU A 319 -23.28 0.98 21.43
C GLU A 319 -23.33 -0.52 21.73
N LYS A 320 -24.45 -1.20 21.48
CA LYS A 320 -24.54 -2.67 21.63
C LYS A 320 -23.61 -3.40 20.65
N ALA A 321 -23.52 -2.94 19.40
CA ALA A 321 -22.56 -3.49 18.44
C ALA A 321 -21.10 -3.29 18.89
N LYS A 322 -20.79 -2.15 19.53
CA LYS A 322 -19.49 -1.87 20.13
C LYS A 322 -19.24 -2.73 21.37
N GLU A 323 -20.22 -2.89 22.26
CA GLU A 323 -20.12 -3.77 23.45
C GLU A 323 -19.71 -5.20 23.05
N ILE A 324 -20.34 -5.74 22.01
CA ILE A 324 -20.03 -7.08 21.49
C ILE A 324 -18.61 -7.12 20.87
N TYR A 325 -18.15 -6.06 20.21
CA TYR A 325 -16.76 -5.97 19.72
C TYR A 325 -15.76 -5.86 20.88
N ASP A 326 -16.02 -5.00 21.86
CA ASP A 326 -15.13 -4.76 22.99
C ASP A 326 -14.97 -6.07 23.79
N ARG A 327 -16.07 -6.78 24.09
CA ARG A 327 -16.04 -8.12 24.73
C ARG A 327 -15.24 -9.19 23.95
N LEU A 328 -15.03 -9.01 22.64
CA LEU A 328 -14.20 -9.90 21.81
C LEU A 328 -12.72 -9.54 21.83
N GLU A 329 -12.34 -8.30 22.14
CA GLU A 329 -10.96 -7.83 22.06
C GLU A 329 -10.12 -8.39 23.23
N GLY A 330 -9.09 -9.18 22.90
CA GLY A 330 -8.44 -10.14 23.82
C GLY A 330 -7.65 -9.61 25.02
N ASP A 331 -7.84 -8.35 25.40
CA ASP A 331 -7.32 -7.74 26.64
C ASP A 331 -8.42 -7.61 27.73
N TYR A 332 -9.64 -8.09 27.49
CA TYR A 332 -10.77 -8.06 28.45
C TYR A 332 -10.87 -9.30 29.39
N ASP A 333 -9.84 -10.15 29.46
CA ASP A 333 -9.75 -11.21 30.50
C ASP A 333 -9.96 -10.56 31.88
N ARG A 334 -10.96 -11.01 32.64
CA ARG A 334 -11.30 -10.43 33.95
C ARG A 334 -10.64 -11.22 35.08
N TYR A 335 -9.92 -10.50 35.93
CA TYR A 335 -9.11 -11.04 37.01
C TYR A 335 -9.69 -10.63 38.37
N TRP A 336 -10.01 -11.61 39.22
CA TRP A 336 -10.25 -11.41 40.65
C TRP A 336 -8.93 -11.60 41.38
N LEU A 337 -8.46 -10.57 42.07
CA LEU A 337 -7.14 -10.51 42.67
C LEU A 337 -7.22 -10.11 44.14
N LYS A 338 -6.55 -10.89 45.00
CA LYS A 338 -6.12 -10.42 46.31
C LYS A 338 -4.79 -9.69 46.15
N GLN A 339 -4.61 -8.60 46.88
CA GLN A 339 -3.36 -7.86 46.94
C GLN A 339 -2.88 -7.74 48.40
N LEU A 340 -1.60 -7.99 48.62
CA LEU A 340 -0.86 -7.44 49.76
C LEU A 340 -0.18 -6.17 49.27
N PHE A 341 -0.58 -5.02 49.81
CA PHE A 341 0.03 -3.73 49.51
C PHE A 341 0.93 -3.29 50.68
N LEU A 342 2.21 -3.12 50.39
CA LEU A 342 3.19 -2.50 51.29
C LEU A 342 3.38 -1.05 50.89
N GLU A 343 2.71 -0.16 51.64
CA GLU A 343 2.74 1.29 51.47
C GLU A 343 4.09 1.88 51.90
N TYR A 344 4.64 2.80 51.11
CA TYR A 344 5.83 3.54 51.51
C TYR A 344 5.48 4.60 52.57
N LYS A 345 5.61 4.23 53.86
CA LYS A 345 5.43 5.14 55.00
C LYS A 345 6.38 6.34 54.90
N ILE A 346 5.86 7.49 54.46
CA ILE A 346 6.57 8.77 54.43
C ILE A 346 7.01 9.13 55.86
N ASN A 347 8.28 9.45 56.04
CA ASN A 347 8.84 9.91 57.31
C ASN A 347 9.11 11.43 57.29
N ASP A 348 9.50 11.98 58.45
CA ASP A 348 9.80 13.41 58.57
C ASP A 348 11.03 13.82 57.73
N GLU A 349 12.00 12.93 57.51
CA GLU A 349 13.17 13.19 56.67
C GLU A 349 12.78 13.32 55.19
N ASP A 350 11.86 12.50 54.70
CA ASP A 350 11.30 12.58 53.36
C ASP A 350 10.47 13.85 53.13
N THR A 351 9.68 14.22 54.14
CA THR A 351 8.97 15.51 54.16
C THR A 351 9.95 16.68 54.13
N ASN A 352 11.03 16.64 54.92
CA ASN A 352 12.05 17.69 54.95
C ASN A 352 12.86 17.74 53.64
N ARG A 353 13.19 16.59 53.03
CA ARG A 353 13.88 16.49 51.74
C ARG A 353 13.08 17.09 50.59
N ALA A 354 11.77 16.81 50.53
CA ALA A 354 10.87 17.41 49.55
C ALA A 354 10.72 18.94 49.78
N LYS A 355 10.62 19.37 51.05
CA LYS A 355 10.61 20.78 51.45
C LYS A 355 11.90 21.51 51.06
N GLU A 356 13.07 20.96 51.36
CA GLU A 356 14.37 21.55 50.99
C GLU A 356 14.49 21.71 49.47
N LYS A 357 14.03 20.72 48.68
CA LYS A 357 14.00 20.84 47.22
C LYS A 357 13.06 21.98 46.78
N ALA A 358 11.83 22.04 47.31
CA ALA A 358 10.88 23.10 46.99
C ALA A 358 11.41 24.51 47.39
N GLU A 359 12.04 24.64 48.56
CA GLU A 359 12.71 25.87 48.97
C GLU A 359 13.91 26.22 48.08
N SER A 360 14.66 25.24 47.58
CA SER A 360 15.76 25.47 46.64
C SER A 360 15.28 25.98 45.28
N ILE A 361 14.09 25.54 44.86
CA ILE A 361 13.42 26.01 43.63
C ILE A 361 12.85 27.41 43.86
N LEU A 362 12.21 27.67 45.00
CA LEU A 362 11.75 29.02 45.35
C LEU A 362 12.93 30.02 45.43
N LYS A 363 14.09 29.61 45.95
CA LYS A 363 15.31 30.43 45.93
C LYS A 363 15.75 30.76 44.50
N GLN A 364 15.85 29.75 43.62
CA GLN A 364 16.17 29.94 42.20
C GLN A 364 15.15 30.84 41.47
N LEU A 365 13.86 30.70 41.76
CA LEU A 365 12.79 31.50 41.16
C LEU A 365 12.80 32.99 41.56
N ASN A 366 13.52 33.35 42.62
CA ASN A 366 13.69 34.73 43.06
C ASN A 366 14.98 35.39 42.52
N ASP A 367 15.82 34.68 41.78
CA ASP A 367 16.96 35.27 41.06
C ASP A 367 16.46 36.05 39.81
N GLU A 368 17.04 37.23 39.55
CA GLU A 368 16.54 38.24 38.58
C GLU A 368 16.37 37.79 37.11
N ASN A 369 16.74 36.55 36.75
CA ASN A 369 16.68 36.01 35.38
C ASN A 369 16.07 34.59 35.30
N ALA A 370 15.36 34.11 36.33
CA ALA A 370 14.82 32.76 36.37
C ALA A 370 13.52 32.59 35.55
N ASP A 371 13.48 31.56 34.71
CA ASP A 371 12.30 31.19 33.92
C ASP A 371 11.49 30.08 34.61
N PHE A 372 10.32 30.46 35.13
CA PHE A 372 9.37 29.55 35.78
C PHE A 372 8.93 28.41 34.86
N SER A 373 8.76 28.67 33.55
CA SER A 373 8.34 27.66 32.56
C SER A 373 9.39 26.56 32.38
N GLN A 374 10.68 26.94 32.36
CA GLN A 374 11.78 25.99 32.26
C GLN A 374 11.99 25.20 33.57
N LEU A 375 11.86 25.84 34.73
CA LEU A 375 11.95 25.13 36.01
C LEU A 375 10.78 24.16 36.21
N ALA A 376 9.56 24.53 35.80
CA ALA A 376 8.41 23.63 35.79
C ALA A 376 8.65 22.40 34.90
N GLN A 377 9.08 22.59 33.64
CA GLN A 377 9.38 21.49 32.71
C GLN A 377 10.48 20.54 33.22
N ASN A 378 11.51 21.07 33.88
CA ASN A 378 12.65 20.28 34.34
C ASN A 378 12.38 19.58 35.67
N GLU A 379 11.86 20.28 36.69
CA GLU A 379 11.88 19.83 38.09
C GLU A 379 10.51 19.43 38.66
N SER A 380 9.39 19.81 38.03
CA SER A 380 8.06 19.51 38.58
C SER A 380 7.66 18.04 38.43
N ASN A 381 6.94 17.55 39.43
CA ASN A 381 6.31 16.23 39.45
C ASN A 381 4.89 16.22 38.86
N HIS A 382 4.23 17.37 38.64
CA HIS A 382 2.85 17.41 38.14
C HIS A 382 2.77 16.92 36.69
N SER A 383 2.14 15.77 36.44
CA SER A 383 2.16 15.06 35.15
C SER A 383 1.61 15.87 33.97
N GLU A 384 0.54 16.62 34.22
CA GLU A 384 -0.24 17.32 33.19
C GLU A 384 0.46 18.62 32.78
N THR A 385 0.48 19.61 33.67
CA THR A 385 0.91 20.98 33.35
C THR A 385 2.43 21.15 33.25
N ARG A 386 3.24 20.17 33.71
CA ARG A 386 4.72 20.22 33.59
C ARG A 386 5.18 20.55 32.18
N TYR A 387 4.62 19.89 31.16
CA TYR A 387 5.10 20.03 29.79
C TYR A 387 4.76 21.40 29.19
N ASP A 388 3.66 22.02 29.62
CA ASP A 388 3.25 23.39 29.26
C ASP A 388 3.83 24.47 30.22
N GLY A 389 4.86 24.10 30.99
CA GLY A 389 5.60 25.02 31.85
C GLY A 389 4.83 25.43 33.11
N GLY A 390 4.02 24.51 33.64
CA GLY A 390 3.22 24.67 34.85
C GLY A 390 1.90 25.42 34.66
N ASP A 391 1.56 25.85 33.44
CA ASP A 391 0.37 26.66 33.14
C ASP A 391 -0.93 25.94 33.50
N MET A 392 -1.79 26.59 34.29
CA MET A 392 -3.13 26.09 34.67
C MET A 392 -4.25 26.79 33.87
N GLY A 393 -3.93 27.77 33.02
CA GLY A 393 -4.95 28.67 32.47
C GLY A 393 -5.45 29.69 33.51
N TYR A 394 -6.61 30.30 33.22
CA TYR A 394 -7.35 31.15 34.15
C TYR A 394 -8.27 30.27 35.01
N LEU A 395 -8.28 30.51 36.32
CA LEU A 395 -9.17 29.83 37.26
C LEU A 395 -10.00 30.85 38.06
N ALA A 396 -11.26 30.51 38.29
CA ALA A 396 -12.17 31.18 39.20
C ALA A 396 -12.13 30.55 40.61
N ARG A 397 -12.69 31.22 41.61
CA ARG A 397 -12.70 30.73 42.99
C ARG A 397 -13.84 29.73 43.20
N GLY A 398 -13.54 28.56 43.77
CA GLY A 398 -14.49 27.46 43.92
C GLY A 398 -14.74 26.65 42.64
N GLU A 399 -13.87 26.78 41.63
CA GLU A 399 -14.01 26.06 40.36
C GLU A 399 -13.73 24.55 40.52
N THR A 400 -14.60 23.71 39.94
CA THR A 400 -14.56 22.25 40.04
C THR A 400 -14.39 21.58 38.68
N ASP A 401 -13.78 20.40 38.67
CA ASP A 401 -13.67 19.54 37.50
C ASP A 401 -15.01 18.89 37.08
N GLU A 402 -15.00 18.11 35.99
CA GLU A 402 -16.18 17.37 35.49
C GLU A 402 -16.68 16.28 36.46
N GLU A 403 -15.90 15.93 37.49
CA GLU A 403 -16.27 14.99 38.57
C GLU A 403 -16.79 15.70 39.84
N GLY A 404 -16.77 17.04 39.87
CA GLY A 404 -17.23 17.87 40.99
C GLY A 404 -16.21 18.06 42.12
N LYS A 405 -14.92 17.79 41.89
CA LYS A 405 -13.82 18.06 42.85
C LYS A 405 -13.22 19.44 42.58
N PRO A 406 -12.73 20.18 43.60
CA PRO A 406 -12.10 21.48 43.40
C PRO A 406 -10.76 21.35 42.66
N ILE A 407 -10.53 22.22 41.66
CA ILE A 407 -9.33 22.19 40.80
C ILE A 407 -8.04 22.56 41.57
N LEU A 408 -8.19 23.28 42.70
CA LEU A 408 -7.13 23.58 43.65
C LEU A 408 -7.50 23.07 45.04
N ASP A 409 -6.52 22.48 45.73
CA ASP A 409 -6.60 22.24 47.18
C ASP A 409 -6.92 23.55 47.93
N PRO A 410 -7.74 23.57 48.99
CA PRO A 410 -8.11 24.79 49.71
C PRO A 410 -6.92 25.65 50.18
N ILE A 411 -5.80 25.03 50.57
CA ILE A 411 -4.56 25.72 50.99
C ILE A 411 -3.89 26.38 49.77
N MET A 412 -3.96 25.74 48.60
CA MET A 412 -3.50 26.33 47.34
C MET A 412 -4.44 27.41 46.81
N GLU A 413 -5.76 27.25 46.95
CA GLU A 413 -6.73 28.26 46.53
C GLU A 413 -6.56 29.57 47.32
N GLU A 414 -6.57 29.49 48.67
CA GLU A 414 -6.43 30.68 49.52
C GLU A 414 -5.12 31.42 49.25
N ALA A 415 -4.01 30.68 49.10
CA ALA A 415 -2.73 31.25 48.74
C ALA A 415 -2.71 31.85 47.32
N ALA A 416 -3.31 31.18 46.33
CA ALA A 416 -3.35 31.66 44.95
C ALA A 416 -4.11 32.99 44.83
N PHE A 417 -5.33 33.06 45.37
CA PHE A 417 -6.13 34.30 45.32
C PHE A 417 -5.60 35.40 46.25
N ALA A 418 -4.64 35.13 47.14
CA ALA A 418 -3.90 36.17 47.86
C ALA A 418 -2.82 36.87 47.00
N LEU A 419 -2.31 36.24 45.93
CA LEU A 419 -1.25 36.78 45.07
C LEU A 419 -1.71 37.96 44.20
N LYS A 420 -0.76 38.85 43.89
CA LYS A 420 -0.87 39.91 42.86
C LYS A 420 -0.26 39.44 41.53
N GLU A 421 -0.61 40.12 40.44
CA GLU A 421 -0.04 39.86 39.12
C GLU A 421 1.51 39.96 39.14
N GLY A 422 2.18 38.87 38.73
CA GLY A 422 3.63 38.69 38.75
C GLY A 422 4.20 38.01 40.00
N GLU A 423 3.42 37.93 41.10
CA GLU A 423 3.88 37.45 42.41
C GLU A 423 3.99 35.92 42.48
N ILE A 424 4.93 35.42 43.29
CA ILE A 424 5.23 33.99 43.51
C ILE A 424 4.92 33.66 44.98
N SER A 425 4.26 32.53 45.24
CA SER A 425 3.92 32.11 46.59
C SER A 425 5.15 31.69 47.41
N SER A 426 5.01 31.71 48.74
CA SER A 426 5.80 30.84 49.60
C SER A 426 5.61 29.37 49.20
N VAL A 427 6.53 28.49 49.62
CA VAL A 427 6.32 27.04 49.49
C VAL A 427 5.08 26.66 50.32
N LEU A 428 4.06 26.15 49.64
CA LEU A 428 2.83 25.63 50.24
C LEU A 428 2.99 24.13 50.50
N LYS A 429 2.41 23.62 51.58
CA LYS A 429 2.37 22.18 51.87
C LYS A 429 0.93 21.67 51.78
N THR A 430 0.70 20.67 50.94
CA THR A 430 -0.49 19.80 50.99
C THR A 430 -0.10 18.45 51.61
N GLU A 431 -1.02 17.50 51.69
CA GLU A 431 -0.71 16.16 52.22
C GLU A 431 0.24 15.36 51.32
N SER A 432 0.21 15.60 50.00
CA SER A 432 0.94 14.81 48.99
C SER A 432 2.16 15.51 48.37
N ALA A 433 2.22 16.86 48.39
CA ALA A 433 3.27 17.62 47.72
C ALA A 433 3.60 18.96 48.41
N PHE A 434 4.76 19.50 48.05
CA PHE A 434 5.10 20.90 48.26
C PHE A 434 4.92 21.66 46.94
N HIS A 435 4.20 22.77 46.98
CA HIS A 435 3.83 23.54 45.79
C HIS A 435 4.41 24.95 45.82
N VAL A 436 4.81 25.46 44.66
CA VAL A 436 5.13 26.86 44.43
C VAL A 436 4.23 27.37 43.30
N LEU A 437 3.44 28.39 43.58
CA LEU A 437 2.50 28.99 42.63
C LEU A 437 3.03 30.35 42.13
N LYS A 438 2.68 30.72 40.91
CA LYS A 438 2.90 32.07 40.37
C LYS A 438 1.64 32.59 39.70
N ALA A 439 1.24 33.80 40.06
CA ALA A 439 0.19 34.53 39.35
C ALA A 439 0.80 35.20 38.10
N GLU A 440 0.45 34.73 36.92
CA GLU A 440 0.82 35.42 35.67
C GLU A 440 -0.03 36.65 35.41
N ARG A 441 -1.32 36.61 35.79
CA ARG A 441 -2.28 37.68 35.51
C ARG A 441 -3.49 37.60 36.44
N VAL A 442 -4.06 38.74 36.80
CA VAL A 442 -5.32 38.82 37.56
C VAL A 442 -6.33 39.60 36.71
N LEU A 443 -7.58 39.13 36.63
CA LEU A 443 -8.68 39.81 35.94
C LEU A 443 -9.91 39.87 36.86
N ASP A 444 -10.39 41.07 37.16
CA ASP A 444 -11.70 41.26 37.80
C ASP A 444 -12.75 41.47 36.70
N ILE A 445 -13.63 40.48 36.49
CA ILE A 445 -14.62 40.44 35.39
C ILE A 445 -16.01 40.24 36.00
N TYR A 446 -16.93 41.17 35.73
CA TYR A 446 -18.31 41.20 36.25
C TYR A 446 -18.49 41.11 37.78
N GLY A 447 -17.40 41.23 38.56
CA GLY A 447 -17.40 41.13 40.02
C GLY A 447 -16.82 39.82 40.55
N GLU A 448 -16.50 38.87 39.67
CA GLU A 448 -15.72 37.68 39.99
C GLU A 448 -14.26 37.91 39.60
N ARG A 449 -13.33 37.33 40.38
CA ARG A 449 -11.89 37.51 40.20
C ARG A 449 -11.30 36.23 39.65
N GLU A 450 -10.86 36.28 38.39
CA GLU A 450 -10.11 35.22 37.74
C GLU A 450 -8.60 35.43 37.92
N ILE A 451 -7.85 34.33 38.05
CA ILE A 451 -6.39 34.38 38.16
C ILE A 451 -5.73 33.37 37.22
N LYS A 452 -4.78 33.84 36.41
CA LYS A 452 -3.94 32.96 35.58
C LYS A 452 -2.77 32.46 36.39
N LEU A 453 -2.66 31.15 36.56
CA LEU A 453 -1.67 30.52 37.45
C LEU A 453 -0.67 29.66 36.70
N ARG A 454 0.56 29.60 37.23
CA ARG A 454 1.48 28.47 37.04
C ARG A 454 1.77 27.77 38.35
N ARG A 455 1.95 26.45 38.34
CA ARG A 455 2.39 25.64 39.50
C ARG A 455 3.70 24.90 39.22
N ILE A 456 4.50 24.73 40.27
CA ILE A 456 5.55 23.71 40.35
C ILE A 456 5.27 22.87 41.59
N ASP A 457 4.98 21.59 41.37
CA ASP A 457 4.78 20.60 42.42
C ASP A 457 6.06 19.78 42.62
N ILE A 458 6.43 19.54 43.88
CA ILE A 458 7.44 18.58 44.31
C ILE A 458 6.75 17.55 45.21
N ALA A 459 6.57 16.34 44.69
CA ALA A 459 5.86 15.27 45.40
C ALA A 459 6.65 14.78 46.62
N ILE A 460 5.96 14.48 47.72
CA ILE A 460 6.57 13.91 48.93
C ILE A 460 6.74 12.40 48.74
N THR A 461 7.68 12.02 47.86
CA THR A 461 8.05 10.62 47.62
C THR A 461 8.94 10.10 48.74
N ALA A 462 8.83 8.81 49.08
CA ALA A 462 9.73 8.16 50.04
C ALA A 462 11.21 8.12 49.56
N SER A 463 12.15 7.93 50.49
CA SER A 463 13.59 7.91 50.20
C SER A 463 13.99 6.60 49.54
N THR A 464 15.14 6.57 48.87
CA THR A 464 15.68 5.31 48.33
C THR A 464 15.92 4.29 49.44
N GLN A 465 16.31 4.74 50.64
CA GLN A 465 16.47 3.87 51.81
C GLN A 465 15.11 3.33 52.29
N THR A 466 14.09 4.19 52.44
CA THR A 466 12.72 3.80 52.79
C THR A 466 12.15 2.80 51.76
N GLN A 467 12.43 3.02 50.48
CA GLN A 467 12.04 2.14 49.37
C GLN A 467 12.87 0.86 49.28
N ASP A 468 14.08 0.82 49.83
CA ASP A 468 14.93 -0.37 49.93
C ASP A 468 14.49 -1.24 51.13
N GLU A 469 14.22 -0.63 52.28
CA GLU A 469 13.73 -1.30 53.51
C GLU A 469 12.36 -1.97 53.28
N VAL A 470 11.39 -1.23 52.70
CA VAL A 470 10.06 -1.78 52.37
C VAL A 470 10.11 -2.79 51.22
N ARG A 471 11.16 -2.76 50.38
CA ARG A 471 11.40 -3.82 49.38
C ARG A 471 11.97 -5.08 50.02
N GLU A 472 12.87 -4.96 50.99
CA GLU A 472 13.42 -6.12 51.70
C GLU A 472 12.33 -6.86 52.51
N THR A 473 11.34 -6.14 53.06
CA THR A 473 10.16 -6.78 53.68
C THR A 473 9.20 -7.35 52.62
N ALA A 474 8.91 -6.63 51.54
CA ALA A 474 8.07 -7.15 50.44
C ALA A 474 8.65 -8.41 49.78
N GLU A 475 9.98 -8.48 49.58
CA GLU A 475 10.65 -9.66 49.00
C GLU A 475 10.58 -10.86 49.97
N LYS A 476 10.72 -10.66 51.30
CA LYS A 476 10.52 -11.74 52.30
C LYS A 476 9.08 -12.26 52.37
N ILE A 477 8.08 -11.37 52.28
CA ILE A 477 6.67 -11.75 52.21
C ILE A 477 6.39 -12.50 50.91
N HIS A 478 6.99 -12.06 49.80
CA HIS A 478 6.85 -12.70 48.49
C HIS A 478 7.45 -14.10 48.44
N GLU A 479 8.64 -14.33 49.03
CA GLU A 479 9.23 -15.66 49.17
C GLU A 479 8.35 -16.61 50.00
N ARG A 480 7.79 -16.14 51.13
CA ARG A 480 6.89 -16.95 51.98
C ARG A 480 5.54 -17.23 51.32
N ALA A 481 5.00 -16.27 50.58
CA ALA A 481 3.80 -16.47 49.76
C ALA A 481 4.03 -17.53 48.67
N LEU A 482 5.17 -17.49 47.98
CA LEU A 482 5.56 -18.52 47.00
C LEU A 482 5.84 -19.89 47.65
N ALA A 483 6.20 -19.93 48.94
CA ALA A 483 6.32 -21.17 49.71
C ALA A 483 4.96 -21.77 50.15
N GLY A 484 3.84 -21.09 49.90
CA GLY A 484 2.48 -21.59 50.12
C GLY A 484 1.76 -21.07 51.37
N GLU A 485 2.31 -20.06 52.05
CA GLU A 485 1.61 -19.38 53.16
C GLU A 485 0.48 -18.48 52.65
N THR A 486 -0.63 -18.38 53.39
CA THR A 486 -1.81 -17.62 52.91
C THR A 486 -1.67 -16.12 53.16
N PHE A 487 -2.27 -15.30 52.31
CA PHE A 487 -2.21 -13.83 52.43
C PHE A 487 -2.80 -13.33 53.76
N GLU A 488 -3.78 -14.04 54.33
CA GLU A 488 -4.38 -13.74 55.63
C GLU A 488 -3.40 -14.01 56.79
N GLN A 489 -2.56 -15.04 56.69
CA GLN A 489 -1.50 -15.33 57.66
C GLN A 489 -0.38 -14.28 57.56
N LEU A 490 0.05 -13.98 56.33
CA LEU A 490 1.12 -13.00 56.08
C LEU A 490 0.72 -11.58 56.50
N ALA A 491 -0.53 -11.14 56.27
CA ALA A 491 -1.01 -9.85 56.74
C ALA A 491 -1.20 -9.78 58.28
N ALA A 492 -1.44 -10.91 58.94
CA ALA A 492 -1.55 -10.98 60.40
C ALA A 492 -0.18 -10.93 61.11
N GLU A 493 0.86 -11.49 60.49
CA GLU A 493 2.24 -11.44 61.00
C GLU A 493 2.93 -10.12 60.61
N PHE A 494 2.89 -9.75 59.32
CA PHE A 494 3.45 -8.51 58.80
C PHE A 494 2.39 -7.41 58.78
N THR A 495 2.19 -6.78 59.94
CA THR A 495 1.25 -5.65 60.16
C THR A 495 1.44 -4.42 59.24
N GLU A 496 2.47 -4.44 58.39
CA GLU A 496 2.79 -3.42 57.39
C GLU A 496 2.20 -3.71 56.00
N ALA A 497 1.78 -4.96 55.75
CA ALA A 497 1.19 -5.40 54.49
C ALA A 497 -0.35 -5.38 54.59
N LYS A 498 -0.99 -4.41 53.92
CA LYS A 498 -2.45 -4.27 53.88
C LYS A 498 -3.05 -5.27 52.89
N LEU A 499 -3.76 -6.27 53.38
CA LEU A 499 -4.56 -7.18 52.56
C LEU A 499 -5.85 -6.49 52.09
N SER A 500 -6.12 -6.56 50.78
CA SER A 500 -7.37 -6.09 50.16
C SER A 500 -7.70 -6.90 48.91
N GLU A 501 -8.94 -6.83 48.43
CA GLU A 501 -9.37 -7.39 47.14
C GLU A 501 -9.57 -6.27 46.12
N ILE A 502 -9.05 -6.46 44.91
CA ILE A 502 -9.09 -5.42 43.87
C ILE A 502 -10.52 -5.23 43.36
N ASN A 503 -10.92 -3.97 43.19
CA ASN A 503 -12.26 -3.55 42.76
C ASN A 503 -13.38 -4.12 43.67
N GLU A 504 -13.14 -4.14 44.99
CA GLU A 504 -14.06 -4.66 46.01
C GLU A 504 -14.52 -6.11 45.77
N GLY A 505 -13.69 -6.93 45.11
CA GLY A 505 -14.03 -8.31 44.77
C GLY A 505 -14.94 -8.45 43.53
N ASN A 506 -15.24 -7.38 42.80
CA ASN A 506 -15.98 -7.43 41.53
C ASN A 506 -15.11 -7.88 40.34
N GLY A 507 -13.78 -7.94 40.53
CA GLY A 507 -12.80 -8.25 39.50
C GLY A 507 -12.54 -7.08 38.55
N LEU A 508 -11.38 -7.10 37.88
CA LEU A 508 -10.94 -6.01 37.00
C LEU A 508 -10.47 -6.59 35.65
N PRO A 509 -10.92 -6.05 34.51
CA PRO A 509 -10.39 -6.36 33.19
C PRO A 509 -8.91 -6.01 33.04
N LEU A 510 -8.15 -6.83 32.31
CA LEU A 510 -6.72 -6.59 32.09
C LEU A 510 -6.43 -5.29 31.30
N ASN A 511 -7.37 -4.77 30.51
CA ASN A 511 -7.19 -3.49 29.81
C ASN A 511 -7.35 -2.23 30.70
N GLU A 512 -8.07 -2.35 31.82
CA GLU A 512 -8.36 -1.25 32.76
C GLU A 512 -7.31 -1.12 33.88
N MET A 513 -6.42 -2.10 34.03
CA MET A 513 -5.30 -2.08 34.98
C MET A 513 -4.18 -1.11 34.58
N ASP A 514 -3.39 -0.67 35.56
CA ASP A 514 -2.14 0.05 35.29
C ASP A 514 -1.16 -0.79 34.44
N SER A 515 -0.40 -0.06 33.60
CA SER A 515 0.68 -0.55 32.76
C SER A 515 1.72 -1.45 33.45
N GLY A 516 2.10 -1.16 34.70
CA GLY A 516 3.02 -1.98 35.50
C GLY A 516 2.36 -3.25 36.05
N TRP A 517 1.08 -3.17 36.40
CA TRP A 517 0.29 -4.33 36.85
C TRP A 517 0.03 -5.32 35.72
N ARG A 518 -0.39 -4.83 34.54
CA ARG A 518 -0.74 -5.62 33.34
C ARG A 518 0.33 -6.64 32.97
N TYR A 519 1.59 -6.23 33.02
CA TYR A 519 2.72 -7.11 32.67
C TYR A 519 2.95 -8.26 33.66
N SER A 520 2.46 -8.13 34.89
CA SER A 520 2.62 -9.13 35.95
C SER A 520 1.37 -9.97 36.17
N VAL A 521 0.18 -9.35 36.19
CA VAL A 521 -1.11 -10.04 36.31
C VAL A 521 -1.37 -10.99 35.14
N ARG A 522 -0.99 -10.62 33.90
CA ARG A 522 -1.20 -11.47 32.71
C ARG A 522 -0.45 -12.82 32.76
N ARG A 523 0.52 -13.00 33.67
CA ARG A 523 1.25 -14.26 33.87
C ARG A 523 0.58 -15.21 34.88
N LEU A 524 -0.45 -14.74 35.58
CA LEU A 524 -1.27 -15.55 36.49
C LEU A 524 -2.35 -16.25 35.65
N GLU A 525 -2.45 -17.57 35.80
CA GLU A 525 -3.29 -18.44 34.97
C GLU A 525 -4.22 -19.34 35.80
N LYS A 526 -3.78 -19.80 36.97
CA LYS A 526 -4.52 -20.69 37.87
C LYS A 526 -4.91 -19.97 39.16
N ALA A 527 -6.04 -20.37 39.75
CA ALA A 527 -6.44 -19.91 41.08
C ALA A 527 -5.38 -20.33 42.12
N GLY A 528 -4.90 -19.37 42.90
CA GLY A 528 -3.77 -19.51 43.82
C GLY A 528 -2.46 -18.87 43.33
N ASP A 529 -2.28 -18.66 42.01
CA ASP A 529 -1.04 -18.13 41.43
C ASP A 529 -0.64 -16.75 42.01
N ILE A 530 0.64 -16.59 42.31
CA ILE A 530 1.26 -15.35 42.82
C ILE A 530 2.28 -14.81 41.81
N THR A 531 2.52 -13.49 41.80
CA THR A 531 3.40 -12.79 40.85
C THR A 531 4.83 -13.36 40.80
N GLU A 532 5.12 -14.21 39.82
CA GLU A 532 6.22 -15.20 39.83
C GLU A 532 7.67 -14.73 40.12
N ARG A 533 8.02 -13.45 39.89
CA ARG A 533 9.44 -13.02 39.86
C ARG A 533 9.86 -12.03 40.94
N ARG A 534 9.03 -11.03 41.25
CA ARG A 534 9.22 -9.98 42.27
C ARG A 534 7.85 -9.36 42.58
N PRO A 535 7.69 -8.64 43.71
CA PRO A 535 6.61 -7.68 43.89
C PRO A 535 6.53 -6.65 42.75
N VAL A 536 5.33 -6.12 42.51
CA VAL A 536 5.05 -5.10 41.48
C VAL A 536 5.29 -3.72 42.08
N PHE A 537 6.18 -2.95 41.48
CA PHE A 537 6.58 -1.61 41.94
C PHE A 537 5.57 -0.53 41.51
N SER A 538 5.25 0.37 42.43
CA SER A 538 4.45 1.59 42.23
C SER A 538 5.14 2.78 42.90
N PRO A 539 4.86 4.04 42.52
CA PRO A 539 5.30 5.21 43.28
C PRO A 539 4.86 5.21 44.76
N GLU A 540 3.74 4.55 45.07
CA GLU A 540 3.09 4.54 46.40
C GLU A 540 3.53 3.37 47.29
N GLY A 541 4.10 2.30 46.73
CA GLY A 541 4.45 1.09 47.46
C GLY A 541 4.78 -0.11 46.56
N LEU A 542 4.78 -1.31 47.14
CA LEU A 542 4.88 -2.57 46.42
C LEU A 542 3.60 -3.39 46.56
N TYR A 543 3.14 -4.01 45.47
CA TYR A 543 2.02 -4.94 45.47
C TYR A 543 2.49 -6.38 45.24
N ILE A 544 1.93 -7.31 45.99
CA ILE A 544 2.01 -8.75 45.70
C ILE A 544 0.59 -9.21 45.38
N PHE A 545 0.36 -9.66 44.15
CA PHE A 545 -0.96 -10.11 43.70
C PHE A 545 -1.08 -11.64 43.76
N GLN A 546 -2.24 -12.13 44.22
CA GLN A 546 -2.67 -13.52 44.13
C GLN A 546 -3.96 -13.62 43.32
N LEU A 547 -4.02 -14.59 42.41
CA LEU A 547 -5.20 -14.88 41.58
C LEU A 547 -6.24 -15.68 42.35
N VAL A 548 -7.44 -15.11 42.52
CA VAL A 548 -8.60 -15.79 43.15
C VAL A 548 -9.42 -16.53 42.10
N LYS A 549 -9.79 -15.84 41.01
CA LYS A 549 -10.50 -16.39 39.85
C LYS A 549 -10.04 -15.64 38.60
N LYS A 550 -9.88 -16.35 37.49
CA LYS A 550 -9.82 -15.76 36.15
C LYS A 550 -11.08 -16.11 35.37
N GLU A 551 -11.61 -15.15 34.62
CA GLU A 551 -12.65 -15.36 33.63
C GLU A 551 -12.08 -14.95 32.26
N LYS A 552 -12.11 -15.88 31.31
CA LYS A 552 -11.57 -15.68 29.96
C LYS A 552 -12.54 -14.84 29.13
N THR A 553 -12.02 -14.07 28.17
CA THR A 553 -12.88 -13.44 27.15
C THR A 553 -13.74 -14.51 26.43
N PRO A 554 -15.07 -14.35 26.38
CA PRO A 554 -15.94 -15.33 25.73
C PRO A 554 -15.70 -15.39 24.21
N THR A 555 -15.99 -16.54 23.62
CA THR A 555 -15.83 -16.73 22.17
C THR A 555 -16.90 -15.99 21.37
N PHE A 556 -16.62 -15.77 20.09
CA PHE A 556 -17.59 -15.22 19.12
C PHE A 556 -18.85 -16.09 19.01
N GLU A 557 -18.70 -17.39 19.21
CA GLU A 557 -19.81 -18.35 19.20
C GLU A 557 -20.71 -18.15 20.42
N GLU A 558 -20.14 -18.10 21.63
CA GLU A 558 -20.87 -17.88 22.88
C GLU A 558 -21.54 -16.50 22.93
N LEU A 559 -20.83 -15.44 22.49
CA LEU A 559 -21.42 -14.10 22.41
C LEU A 559 -22.52 -13.98 21.36
N ALA A 560 -22.42 -14.70 20.24
CA ALA A 560 -23.48 -14.72 19.23
C ALA A 560 -24.73 -15.44 19.74
N GLU A 561 -24.56 -16.61 20.38
CA GLU A 561 -25.66 -17.41 20.92
C GLU A 561 -26.30 -16.74 22.16
N GLN A 562 -25.52 -16.04 23.00
CA GLN A 562 -26.05 -15.13 24.02
C GLN A 562 -26.88 -14.00 23.40
N PHE A 563 -26.32 -13.26 22.44
CA PHE A 563 -26.98 -12.10 21.86
C PHE A 563 -28.23 -12.46 21.04
N GLU A 564 -28.25 -13.63 20.39
CA GLU A 564 -29.43 -14.19 19.72
C GLU A 564 -30.57 -14.46 20.74
N SER A 565 -30.25 -14.93 21.94
CA SER A 565 -31.23 -15.11 23.02
C SER A 565 -31.71 -13.78 23.64
N GLU A 566 -30.83 -12.77 23.72
CA GLU A 566 -31.14 -11.42 24.24
C GLU A 566 -31.84 -10.52 23.22
N TRP A 567 -31.84 -10.86 21.92
CA TRP A 567 -32.29 -9.95 20.87
C TRP A 567 -33.73 -9.48 21.04
N LYS A 568 -34.68 -10.41 21.24
CA LYS A 568 -36.12 -10.07 21.26
C LYS A 568 -36.53 -9.17 22.44
N THR A 569 -35.78 -9.19 23.54
CA THR A 569 -35.98 -8.26 24.67
C THR A 569 -35.28 -6.93 24.44
N PHE A 570 -34.07 -6.93 23.88
CA PHE A 570 -33.33 -5.70 23.56
C PHE A 570 -34.00 -4.88 22.44
N GLU A 571 -34.49 -5.53 21.38
CA GLU A 571 -35.24 -4.90 20.29
C GLU A 571 -36.47 -4.17 20.82
N ALA A 572 -37.24 -4.79 21.72
CA ALA A 572 -38.38 -4.17 22.36
C ALA A 572 -38.00 -2.92 23.19
N GLU A 573 -36.86 -2.92 23.88
CA GLU A 573 -36.37 -1.76 24.65
C GLU A 573 -35.92 -0.59 23.74
N VAL A 574 -35.24 -0.90 22.64
CA VAL A 574 -34.82 0.12 21.64
C VAL A 574 -36.04 0.71 20.94
N LEU A 575 -37.05 -0.10 20.60
CA LEU A 575 -38.30 0.37 20.01
C LEU A 575 -39.17 1.15 21.00
N ALA A 576 -39.17 0.79 22.29
CA ALA A 576 -39.92 1.49 23.34
C ALA A 576 -39.31 2.85 23.76
N THR A 577 -38.10 3.19 23.30
CA THR A 577 -37.41 4.45 23.66
C THR A 577 -38.11 5.66 22.98
N PRO A 578 -38.81 6.56 23.70
CA PRO A 578 -39.66 7.57 23.07
C PRO A 578 -38.87 8.74 22.47
N SER A 579 -39.34 9.28 21.35
CA SER A 579 -38.79 10.50 20.75
C SER A 579 -39.07 11.73 21.62
N LYS A 580 -38.04 12.31 22.23
CA LYS A 580 -38.09 13.66 22.82
C LYS A 580 -37.89 14.73 21.74
N ASP A 581 -38.89 14.88 20.87
CA ASP A 581 -39.07 16.09 20.08
C ASP A 581 -40.56 16.38 19.92
N GLY A 582 -41.05 17.39 20.65
CA GLY A 582 -42.46 17.73 20.71
C GLY A 582 -42.71 19.15 20.25
N LYS A 583 -43.47 19.31 19.16
CA LYS A 583 -44.21 20.55 18.89
C LYS A 583 -45.57 20.28 18.25
N THR A 584 -46.56 20.96 18.79
CA THR A 584 -48.00 20.69 18.65
C THR A 584 -48.59 21.19 17.33
N THR A 585 -49.58 20.45 16.81
CA THR A 585 -50.84 21.04 16.32
C THR A 585 -51.95 19.98 16.32
N THR A 586 -53.20 20.39 16.20
CA THR A 586 -54.38 19.61 16.64
C THR A 586 -55.47 19.52 15.56
N SER A 587 -56.21 18.39 15.55
CA SER A 587 -57.49 18.18 14.84
C SER A 587 -57.46 18.28 13.29
N ASP A 588 -58.32 17.59 12.53
CA ASP A 588 -59.69 17.15 12.85
C ASP A 588 -60.11 15.79 12.22
N LYS A 589 -61.38 15.39 12.38
CA LYS A 589 -61.97 14.11 11.91
C LYS A 589 -62.98 14.27 10.77
N THR A 590 -62.88 13.41 9.76
CA THR A 590 -63.99 12.80 8.98
C THR A 590 -63.35 11.72 8.09
N LYS A 591 -63.69 10.42 8.06
CA LYS A 591 -64.90 9.62 8.32
C LYS A 591 -65.84 9.51 7.10
N ASP A 592 -65.88 8.30 6.53
CA ASP A 592 -66.94 7.60 5.75
C ASP A 592 -66.27 6.72 4.66
N THR A 593 -66.81 5.61 4.16
CA THR A 593 -67.45 4.37 4.73
C THR A 593 -67.75 3.42 3.55
N SER A 594 -67.94 2.11 3.78
CA SER A 594 -68.59 1.12 2.87
C SER A 594 -67.91 0.86 1.50
N ASP A 595 -68.00 -0.30 0.84
CA ASP A 595 -68.38 -1.69 1.16
C ASP A 595 -67.66 -2.56 0.09
N ALA A 596 -67.07 -3.75 0.29
CA ALA A 596 -67.42 -5.01 0.98
C ALA A 596 -67.80 -6.12 -0.03
N GLU A 597 -67.50 -7.39 0.34
CA GLU A 597 -68.07 -8.63 -0.22
C GLU A 597 -67.67 -9.07 -1.67
N SER A 598 -67.53 -10.37 -2.03
CA SER A 598 -67.63 -11.62 -1.25
C SER A 598 -67.01 -12.87 -1.94
N MET A 599 -66.37 -13.75 -1.14
CA MET A 599 -66.71 -15.20 -0.95
C MET A 599 -66.30 -16.29 -2.01
N PRO A 600 -66.30 -17.63 -1.66
CA PRO A 600 -65.06 -18.25 -1.16
C PRO A 600 -64.71 -19.66 -1.80
N PRO A 601 -64.71 -20.87 -1.14
CA PRO A 601 -63.73 -21.94 -1.43
C PRO A 601 -64.46 -23.29 -1.80
N PRO A 602 -64.04 -24.54 -1.44
CA PRO A 602 -62.77 -25.09 -0.91
C PRO A 602 -62.27 -26.46 -1.47
N ILE A 603 -61.11 -26.92 -0.93
CA ILE A 603 -60.83 -28.30 -0.40
C ILE A 603 -60.27 -29.47 -1.30
N GLU A 604 -59.45 -30.30 -0.62
CA GLU A 604 -59.06 -31.73 -0.81
C GLU A 604 -57.92 -32.23 -1.76
N ASN A 605 -56.81 -32.64 -1.10
CA ASN A 605 -56.17 -33.99 -1.06
C ASN A 605 -55.06 -34.53 -2.01
N GLU A 606 -53.98 -34.96 -1.32
CA GLU A 606 -53.24 -36.25 -1.37
C GLU A 606 -52.17 -36.65 -2.44
N ASN A 607 -51.02 -37.09 -1.89
CA ASN A 607 -50.00 -38.10 -2.28
C ASN A 607 -50.16 -38.85 -3.64
N ASP A 608 -49.10 -39.21 -4.37
CA ASP A 608 -47.95 -40.06 -3.96
C ASP A 608 -46.87 -40.14 -5.08
N GLY A 609 -45.72 -40.79 -4.83
CA GLY A 609 -45.25 -41.83 -5.76
C GLY A 609 -44.07 -41.58 -6.73
N SER A 610 -42.85 -41.90 -6.27
CA SER A 610 -41.83 -42.68 -7.04
C SER A 610 -40.86 -42.02 -8.06
N LYS A 611 -39.80 -42.80 -8.34
CA LYS A 611 -38.57 -42.58 -9.13
C LYS A 611 -38.85 -42.88 -10.65
N THR A 612 -37.99 -42.63 -11.66
CA THR A 612 -36.53 -42.88 -11.73
C THR A 612 -35.87 -42.30 -13.02
N SER A 613 -34.66 -41.72 -12.87
CA SER A 613 -33.50 -41.70 -13.83
C SER A 613 -33.59 -41.32 -15.33
N THR A 614 -32.62 -40.47 -15.74
CA THR A 614 -31.82 -40.48 -17.01
C THR A 614 -32.13 -39.43 -18.10
N GLN A 615 -31.14 -38.55 -18.32
CA GLN A 615 -30.72 -37.80 -19.53
C GLN A 615 -31.73 -37.52 -20.67
N VAL A 616 -31.83 -36.26 -21.08
CA VAL A 616 -31.10 -35.66 -22.24
C VAL A 616 -31.21 -34.13 -22.19
N GLU A 617 -30.33 -33.42 -22.91
CA GLU A 617 -30.29 -31.95 -23.01
C GLU A 617 -31.49 -31.37 -23.79
N THR A 618 -32.07 -30.28 -23.29
CA THR A 618 -32.72 -29.24 -24.11
C THR A 618 -32.30 -27.86 -23.60
N VAL A 619 -32.18 -26.89 -24.52
CA VAL A 619 -31.80 -25.51 -24.22
C VAL A 619 -33.06 -24.72 -23.86
N GLU A 620 -32.99 -23.92 -22.79
CA GLU A 620 -33.96 -22.86 -22.51
C GLU A 620 -33.27 -21.50 -22.34
N ASP A 621 -34.07 -20.45 -22.48
CA ASP A 621 -33.66 -19.14 -22.97
C ASP A 621 -33.34 -18.11 -21.88
N GLU A 622 -33.04 -16.89 -22.35
CA GLU A 622 -32.75 -15.69 -21.56
C GLU A 622 -33.76 -15.43 -20.42
N THR A 623 -33.37 -15.69 -19.17
CA THR A 623 -34.02 -15.08 -18.00
C THR A 623 -33.40 -13.71 -17.71
N THR A 624 -34.22 -12.67 -17.88
CA THR A 624 -33.92 -11.28 -17.56
C THR A 624 -33.49 -11.11 -16.09
N GLU A 625 -32.43 -10.34 -15.85
CA GLU A 625 -32.20 -9.68 -14.55
C GLU A 625 -33.26 -8.56 -14.39
N GLN A 626 -34.50 -8.94 -14.07
CA GLN A 626 -35.52 -8.01 -13.57
C GLN A 626 -35.17 -7.63 -12.13
N GLU A 627 -35.26 -6.34 -11.81
CA GLU A 627 -35.33 -5.87 -10.42
C GLU A 627 -36.75 -6.15 -9.91
N ASN A 628 -36.95 -7.29 -9.25
CA ASN A 628 -38.23 -7.59 -8.58
C ASN A 628 -38.39 -6.66 -7.37
N THR A 629 -39.09 -5.54 -7.57
CA THR A 629 -39.61 -4.67 -6.51
C THR A 629 -41.08 -5.00 -6.21
N THR A 630 -41.30 -6.22 -5.74
CA THR A 630 -42.47 -6.84 -5.08
C THR A 630 -42.08 -8.32 -4.98
N ASP A 631 -42.16 -9.02 -3.85
CA ASP A 631 -43.01 -8.77 -2.67
C ASP A 631 -42.20 -8.52 -1.38
N GLU A 632 -42.85 -7.91 -0.37
CA GLU A 632 -42.32 -7.84 0.99
C GLU A 632 -42.69 -9.13 1.75
N GLU A 633 -41.99 -10.23 1.43
CA GLU A 633 -41.85 -11.32 2.40
C GLU A 633 -41.04 -10.80 3.60
N GLU A 634 -41.61 -10.89 4.80
CA GLU A 634 -40.90 -10.63 6.05
C GLU A 634 -39.89 -11.77 6.31
N GLU A 635 -38.73 -11.75 5.64
CA GLU A 635 -37.59 -12.61 5.99
C GLU A 635 -37.27 -12.39 7.48
N GLU A 636 -37.50 -13.40 8.34
CA GLU A 636 -37.05 -13.36 9.73
C GLU A 636 -35.54 -13.14 9.77
N PHE A 637 -35.13 -11.95 10.23
CA PHE A 637 -33.71 -11.57 10.25
C PHE A 637 -32.95 -12.34 11.33
N GLU A 638 -32.40 -13.50 10.96
CA GLU A 638 -31.42 -14.24 11.76
C GLU A 638 -30.31 -13.29 12.26
N VAL A 639 -30.25 -13.12 13.58
CA VAL A 639 -29.27 -12.27 14.27
C VAL A 639 -27.88 -12.89 14.24
N TYR A 640 -27.80 -14.22 14.22
CA TYR A 640 -26.55 -14.97 14.07
C TYR A 640 -26.62 -15.87 12.83
N LYS A 641 -25.82 -15.55 11.80
CA LYS A 641 -25.87 -16.25 10.50
C LYS A 641 -24.54 -16.94 10.17
N LYS A 642 -24.59 -18.26 10.00
CA LYS A 642 -23.44 -19.13 9.67
C LYS A 642 -23.33 -19.24 8.14
N HIS A 643 -22.64 -18.31 7.49
CA HIS A 643 -22.54 -18.25 6.02
C HIS A 643 -21.63 -19.33 5.44
N GLY A 644 -22.01 -19.87 4.28
CA GLY A 644 -21.14 -20.70 3.43
C GLY A 644 -20.02 -19.91 2.74
N TYR A 645 -19.35 -20.50 1.75
CA TYR A 645 -18.34 -19.80 0.95
C TYR A 645 -18.96 -18.72 0.03
N ARG A 646 -19.09 -17.50 0.54
CA ARG A 646 -19.67 -16.36 -0.19
C ARG A 646 -18.61 -15.56 -0.95
N GLY A 647 -19.00 -15.01 -2.09
CA GLY A 647 -18.21 -14.21 -3.00
C GLY A 647 -18.48 -12.70 -2.87
N ARG A 648 -17.57 -11.86 -3.38
CA ARG A 648 -17.51 -10.39 -3.11
C ARG A 648 -18.65 -9.52 -3.66
N TRP A 649 -19.77 -10.11 -4.04
CA TRP A 649 -20.99 -9.51 -4.60
C TRP A 649 -22.25 -10.18 -4.06
N GLU A 650 -22.10 -11.27 -3.28
CA GLU A 650 -23.19 -11.93 -2.53
C GLU A 650 -23.44 -11.20 -1.19
N ASP A 651 -22.56 -10.27 -0.79
CA ASP A 651 -22.62 -9.51 0.47
C ASP A 651 -22.43 -7.99 0.24
N PRO A 652 -22.88 -7.12 1.16
CA PRO A 652 -22.66 -5.67 1.08
C PRO A 652 -21.18 -5.31 0.90
N ARG A 653 -20.88 -4.25 0.14
CA ARG A 653 -19.51 -3.91 -0.30
C ARG A 653 -18.52 -3.74 0.85
N GLN A 654 -18.98 -3.26 2.01
CA GLN A 654 -18.21 -3.13 3.25
C GLN A 654 -17.84 -4.50 3.82
N VAL A 655 -18.84 -5.32 4.16
CA VAL A 655 -18.71 -6.70 4.68
C VAL A 655 -17.81 -7.54 3.77
N ALA A 656 -18.10 -7.52 2.48
CA ALA A 656 -17.35 -8.21 1.44
C ALA A 656 -15.92 -7.68 1.24
N SER A 657 -15.59 -6.48 1.73
CA SER A 657 -14.21 -5.99 1.74
C SER A 657 -13.48 -6.47 2.99
N GLU A 658 -14.14 -6.45 4.15
CA GLU A 658 -13.50 -6.78 5.43
C GLU A 658 -13.27 -8.28 5.60
N ALA A 659 -14.21 -9.13 5.17
CA ALA A 659 -14.00 -10.58 5.06
C ALA A 659 -12.78 -10.93 4.18
N GLN A 660 -12.46 -10.07 3.19
CA GLN A 660 -11.29 -10.23 2.33
C GLN A 660 -10.00 -9.66 2.93
N ASN A 661 -10.07 -8.79 3.95
CA ASN A 661 -8.93 -8.32 4.72
C ASN A 661 -8.52 -9.35 5.79
N LEU A 662 -9.47 -9.85 6.57
CA LEU A 662 -9.29 -10.78 7.70
C LEU A 662 -8.73 -12.16 7.31
N TYR A 663 -7.98 -12.79 8.21
CA TYR A 663 -7.51 -14.18 8.12
C TYR A 663 -8.48 -15.14 8.80
N ALA A 664 -8.26 -16.46 8.64
CA ALA A 664 -9.06 -17.46 9.35
C ALA A 664 -8.88 -17.30 10.87
N GLY A 665 -9.97 -17.34 11.62
CA GLY A 665 -10.01 -17.09 13.07
C GLY A 665 -10.10 -15.61 13.47
N GLU A 666 -9.77 -14.66 12.59
CA GLU A 666 -9.89 -13.22 12.88
C GLU A 666 -11.35 -12.74 12.73
N TYR A 667 -11.73 -11.78 13.57
CA TYR A 667 -13.03 -11.10 13.54
C TYR A 667 -12.90 -9.62 13.17
N SER A 668 -13.99 -9.02 12.67
CA SER A 668 -14.03 -7.61 12.26
C SER A 668 -14.31 -6.67 13.43
N ARG A 669 -13.91 -5.40 13.24
CA ARG A 669 -14.57 -4.27 13.90
C ARG A 669 -16.02 -4.13 13.44
N VAL A 670 -16.81 -3.33 14.15
CA VAL A 670 -18.22 -3.04 13.79
C VAL A 670 -18.30 -2.47 12.37
N ILE A 671 -18.90 -3.23 11.45
CA ILE A 671 -19.08 -2.86 10.05
C ILE A 671 -20.41 -2.11 9.92
N ASN A 672 -20.33 -0.79 9.72
CA ASN A 672 -21.50 0.04 9.47
C ASN A 672 -21.99 -0.10 8.02
N THR A 673 -23.26 -0.46 7.84
CA THR A 673 -23.96 -0.48 6.54
C THR A 673 -25.26 0.30 6.61
N LYS A 674 -25.83 0.68 5.45
CA LYS A 674 -27.07 1.49 5.37
C LYS A 674 -28.29 0.89 6.10
N LYS A 675 -28.33 -0.43 6.33
CA LYS A 675 -29.47 -1.15 6.94
C LYS A 675 -29.10 -1.96 8.20
N SER A 676 -27.82 -2.02 8.59
CA SER A 676 -27.39 -2.76 9.79
C SER A 676 -25.96 -2.49 10.22
N PHE A 677 -25.69 -2.69 11.51
CA PHE A 677 -24.35 -2.95 12.04
C PHE A 677 -24.05 -4.44 11.98
N ARG A 678 -22.81 -4.81 11.66
CA ARG A 678 -22.40 -6.22 11.46
C ARG A 678 -21.04 -6.49 12.09
N LEU A 679 -20.88 -7.63 12.76
CA LEU A 679 -19.59 -8.16 13.16
C LEU A 679 -19.41 -9.52 12.48
N ILE A 680 -18.26 -9.77 11.87
CA ILE A 680 -17.99 -11.04 11.17
C ILE A 680 -16.74 -11.73 11.70
N LYS A 681 -16.76 -13.06 11.79
CA LYS A 681 -15.60 -13.92 12.06
C LYS A 681 -15.33 -14.81 10.86
N VAL A 682 -14.13 -14.77 10.30
CA VAL A 682 -13.80 -15.57 9.11
C VAL A 682 -13.39 -16.98 9.51
N ASP A 683 -14.21 -17.97 9.16
CA ASP A 683 -13.94 -19.39 9.41
C ASP A 683 -12.85 -19.93 8.47
N LYS A 684 -13.06 -19.75 7.16
CA LYS A 684 -12.21 -20.33 6.11
C LYS A 684 -12.15 -19.41 4.90
N LYS A 685 -11.01 -19.43 4.24
CA LYS A 685 -10.72 -18.55 3.09
C LYS A 685 -10.11 -19.36 1.97
N ARG A 686 -10.60 -19.18 0.75
CA ARG A 686 -10.06 -19.85 -0.44
C ARG A 686 -9.90 -18.85 -1.57
N THR A 687 -8.70 -18.77 -2.13
CA THR A 687 -8.45 -17.94 -3.31
C THR A 687 -7.95 -18.82 -4.44
N TYR A 688 -8.62 -18.75 -5.59
CA TYR A 688 -8.23 -19.40 -6.84
C TYR A 688 -8.11 -18.32 -7.90
N ARG A 689 -6.93 -18.17 -8.50
CA ARG A 689 -6.73 -17.20 -9.56
C ARG A 689 -5.78 -17.73 -10.61
N GLY A 690 -5.99 -17.33 -11.85
CA GLY A 690 -5.13 -17.78 -12.92
C GLY A 690 -5.55 -17.24 -14.27
N ASP A 691 -4.84 -17.73 -15.26
CA ASP A 691 -4.95 -17.31 -16.64
C ASP A 691 -4.91 -18.51 -17.56
N PHE A 692 -5.70 -18.43 -18.62
CA PHE A 692 -5.63 -19.31 -19.77
C PHE A 692 -5.30 -18.45 -20.98
N TYR A 693 -4.39 -18.91 -21.82
CA TYR A 693 -3.99 -18.24 -23.05
C TYR A 693 -3.73 -19.30 -24.11
N PHE A 694 -4.50 -19.27 -25.19
CA PHE A 694 -4.29 -20.10 -26.37
C PHE A 694 -4.12 -19.17 -27.57
N TYR A 695 -3.08 -19.38 -28.37
CA TYR A 695 -2.81 -18.54 -29.53
C TYR A 695 -2.06 -19.31 -30.63
N GLY A 696 -2.71 -19.46 -31.78
CA GLY A 696 -2.13 -19.98 -33.02
C GLY A 696 -1.85 -18.84 -34.00
N ALA A 697 -0.74 -18.89 -34.73
CA ALA A 697 -0.47 -17.96 -35.83
C ALA A 697 0.44 -18.56 -36.90
N ASP A 698 0.33 -18.03 -38.11
CA ASP A 698 1.35 -18.22 -39.13
C ASP A 698 2.70 -17.61 -38.69
N GLU A 699 3.80 -18.22 -39.14
CA GLU A 699 5.16 -17.82 -38.77
C GLU A 699 5.97 -17.45 -40.01
N TYR A 700 6.76 -16.37 -39.91
CA TYR A 700 7.39 -15.65 -41.03
C TYR A 700 8.83 -15.30 -40.71
N SER A 701 9.69 -15.23 -41.73
CA SER A 701 11.12 -14.95 -41.60
C SER A 701 11.41 -13.59 -40.94
N PHE A 702 12.62 -13.41 -40.42
CA PHE A 702 13.03 -12.17 -39.74
C PHE A 702 13.19 -10.94 -40.67
N SER A 703 13.09 -11.12 -42.00
CA SER A 703 13.13 -10.02 -42.97
C SER A 703 11.99 -9.03 -42.75
N ARG A 704 12.26 -7.73 -42.92
CA ARG A 704 11.26 -6.64 -42.84
C ARG A 704 10.61 -6.31 -44.18
N GLN A 705 11.37 -6.45 -45.27
CA GLN A 705 10.94 -6.20 -46.63
C GLN A 705 10.29 -7.49 -47.16
N ASP A 706 11.10 -8.52 -47.44
CA ASP A 706 10.67 -9.80 -47.98
C ASP A 706 10.34 -10.84 -46.88
N ALA A 707 9.28 -10.58 -46.12
CA ALA A 707 8.80 -11.51 -45.09
C ALA A 707 8.14 -12.76 -45.72
N SER A 708 8.91 -13.84 -45.89
CA SER A 708 8.41 -15.13 -46.37
C SER A 708 7.80 -15.96 -45.24
N ARG A 709 6.62 -16.56 -45.45
CA ARG A 709 6.01 -17.51 -44.49
C ARG A 709 6.87 -18.76 -44.38
N ILE A 710 7.36 -19.07 -43.18
CA ILE A 710 8.19 -20.24 -42.87
C ILE A 710 7.40 -21.37 -42.19
N GLY A 711 6.26 -21.08 -41.56
CA GLY A 711 5.51 -22.10 -40.82
C GLY A 711 4.22 -21.64 -40.16
N ARG A 712 3.88 -22.32 -39.07
CA ARG A 712 2.83 -22.02 -38.07
C ARG A 712 3.31 -22.36 -36.67
N ARG A 713 2.95 -21.52 -35.71
CA ARG A 713 3.22 -21.71 -34.29
C ARG A 713 1.92 -21.74 -33.47
N TRP A 714 1.92 -22.53 -32.41
CA TRP A 714 0.85 -22.65 -31.42
C TRP A 714 1.44 -22.47 -30.03
N ASN A 715 0.76 -21.71 -29.18
CA ASN A 715 1.14 -21.47 -27.79
C ASN A 715 -0.09 -21.61 -26.90
N MET A 716 -0.08 -22.59 -26.00
CA MET A 716 -1.10 -22.78 -24.97
C MET A 716 -0.43 -22.61 -23.61
N ARG A 717 -0.96 -21.74 -22.75
CA ARG A 717 -0.54 -21.56 -21.36
C ARG A 717 -1.76 -21.64 -20.45
N TRP A 718 -1.65 -22.43 -19.41
CA TRP A 718 -2.52 -22.38 -18.25
C TRP A 718 -1.66 -22.04 -17.02
N GLY A 719 -1.94 -20.90 -16.38
CA GLY A 719 -1.39 -20.51 -15.09
C GLY A 719 -2.45 -20.65 -14.01
N HIS A 720 -2.08 -21.23 -12.87
CA HIS A 720 -2.96 -21.39 -11.72
C HIS A 720 -2.22 -21.01 -10.42
N ARG A 721 -2.90 -20.27 -9.53
CA ARG A 721 -2.51 -20.12 -8.14
C ARG A 721 -3.70 -20.35 -7.23
N GLN A 722 -3.50 -21.21 -6.25
CA GLN A 722 -4.40 -21.41 -5.13
C GLN A 722 -3.69 -21.06 -3.82
N SER A 723 -4.45 -20.54 -2.86
CA SER A 723 -4.06 -20.51 -1.45
C SER A 723 -5.20 -21.09 -0.62
N PHE A 724 -4.90 -22.17 0.08
CA PHE A 724 -5.76 -22.80 1.08
C PHE A 724 -5.37 -22.22 2.44
N TYR A 725 -6.34 -21.68 3.17
CA TYR A 725 -6.12 -21.26 4.56
C TYR A 725 -6.56 -22.41 5.48
N THR A 726 -5.68 -22.85 6.37
CA THR A 726 -5.95 -23.87 7.38
C THR A 726 -6.30 -23.22 8.72
N PRO A 727 -6.91 -23.96 9.67
CA PRO A 727 -7.23 -23.42 11.00
C PRO A 727 -6.03 -22.92 11.82
N TRP A 728 -4.80 -23.30 11.42
CA TRP A 728 -3.55 -22.90 12.08
C TRP A 728 -2.85 -21.70 11.42
N ASP A 729 -3.42 -21.09 10.37
CA ASP A 729 -2.86 -19.92 9.69
C ASP A 729 -3.22 -18.59 10.40
N SER A 730 -2.27 -18.03 11.15
CA SER A 730 -2.35 -16.65 11.67
C SER A 730 -1.18 -15.80 11.21
N ARG A 731 -1.49 -14.62 10.65
CA ARG A 731 -0.49 -13.62 10.23
C ARG A 731 0.28 -13.04 11.41
N GLN A 732 -0.39 -12.86 12.55
CA GLN A 732 0.23 -12.36 13.78
C GLN A 732 1.27 -13.35 14.31
N ALA A 733 0.96 -14.66 14.25
CA ALA A 733 1.87 -15.74 14.61
C ALA A 733 2.89 -16.12 13.50
N GLY A 734 3.00 -15.32 12.43
CA GLY A 734 3.94 -15.56 11.31
C GLY A 734 3.61 -16.72 10.37
N ARG A 735 2.53 -17.48 10.63
CA ARG A 735 2.13 -18.69 9.90
C ARG A 735 1.49 -18.33 8.54
N ARG A 736 1.67 -19.19 7.53
CA ARG A 736 1.38 -18.86 6.12
C ARG A 736 0.58 -19.95 5.39
N PRO A 737 -0.50 -19.56 4.68
CA PRO A 737 -1.38 -20.49 4.01
C PRO A 737 -0.68 -21.33 2.96
N LEU A 738 -1.05 -22.61 2.93
CA LEU A 738 -0.61 -23.58 1.93
C LEU A 738 -0.93 -23.03 0.54
N SER A 739 0.12 -22.70 -0.23
CA SER A 739 -0.06 -22.14 -1.58
C SER A 739 0.44 -23.10 -2.64
N PHE A 740 -0.42 -23.38 -3.60
CA PHE A 740 -0.10 -24.08 -4.83
C PHE A 740 0.04 -23.08 -5.98
N VAL A 741 1.12 -23.19 -6.76
CA VAL A 741 1.34 -22.43 -7.98
C VAL A 741 1.68 -23.41 -9.11
N GLY A 742 0.73 -23.58 -10.03
CA GLY A 742 0.90 -24.39 -11.24
C GLY A 742 1.08 -23.52 -12.49
N ARG A 743 1.88 -24.01 -13.45
CA ARG A 743 1.88 -23.52 -14.82
C ARG A 743 2.19 -24.66 -15.78
N THR A 744 1.34 -24.81 -16.78
CA THR A 744 1.57 -25.70 -17.93
C THR A 744 1.64 -24.84 -19.19
N GLU A 745 2.65 -25.05 -20.02
CA GLU A 745 2.85 -24.32 -21.27
C GLU A 745 3.28 -25.26 -22.39
N TRP A 746 2.37 -25.49 -23.34
CA TRP A 746 2.64 -26.19 -24.59
C TRP A 746 2.98 -25.18 -25.68
N ARG A 747 4.08 -25.43 -26.40
CA ARG A 747 4.45 -24.70 -27.62
C ARG A 747 4.73 -25.68 -28.74
N ALA A 748 4.21 -25.43 -29.92
CA ALA A 748 4.54 -26.19 -31.13
C ALA A 748 4.82 -25.26 -32.31
N HIS A 749 5.92 -25.51 -33.01
CA HIS A 749 6.32 -24.84 -34.24
C HIS A 749 6.35 -25.88 -35.37
N THR A 750 5.65 -25.56 -36.46
CA THR A 750 5.51 -26.43 -37.63
C THR A 750 6.00 -25.67 -38.85
N TYR A 751 7.14 -26.10 -39.38
CA TYR A 751 7.78 -25.44 -40.53
C TYR A 751 7.32 -26.09 -41.84
N LYS A 752 7.49 -25.37 -42.95
CA LYS A 752 7.27 -25.94 -44.28
C LYS A 752 8.36 -26.96 -44.64
N LYS A 753 7.98 -27.97 -45.44
CA LYS A 753 8.86 -29.08 -45.85
C LYS A 753 10.03 -28.65 -46.76
N ASP A 754 9.86 -27.59 -47.54
CA ASP A 754 10.88 -27.02 -48.45
C ASP A 754 12.10 -26.47 -47.70
N LEU A 755 11.89 -25.90 -46.50
CA LEU A 755 12.95 -25.34 -45.64
C LEU A 755 13.82 -26.41 -44.94
N LYS A 756 13.41 -27.69 -44.96
CA LYS A 756 14.08 -28.82 -44.28
C LYS A 756 14.30 -28.64 -42.77
N LEU A 757 13.61 -27.69 -42.14
CA LEU A 757 13.59 -27.51 -40.68
C LEU A 757 12.72 -28.61 -40.04
N GLN A 758 13.16 -29.12 -38.88
CA GLN A 758 12.37 -30.08 -38.10
C GLN A 758 11.28 -29.36 -37.29
N ASN A 759 10.10 -29.96 -37.20
CA ASN A 759 9.03 -29.42 -36.37
C ASN A 759 9.38 -29.56 -34.88
N GLU A 760 9.14 -28.51 -34.10
CA GLU A 760 9.41 -28.46 -32.67
C GLU A 760 8.08 -28.55 -31.91
N SER A 761 8.03 -29.32 -30.81
CA SER A 761 6.87 -29.32 -29.91
C SER A 761 7.32 -29.66 -28.51
N THR A 762 6.98 -28.82 -27.54
CA THR A 762 7.39 -28.98 -26.14
C THR A 762 6.23 -28.71 -25.18
N LEU A 763 6.09 -29.55 -24.15
CA LEU A 763 5.18 -29.34 -23.03
C LEU A 763 6.01 -29.09 -21.77
N ASN A 764 5.93 -27.87 -21.25
CA ASN A 764 6.66 -27.40 -20.08
C ASN A 764 5.68 -27.33 -18.90
N SER A 765 5.81 -28.24 -17.94
CA SER A 765 4.92 -28.35 -16.79
C SER A 765 5.68 -28.03 -15.50
N PHE A 766 5.09 -27.18 -14.67
CA PHE A 766 5.69 -26.69 -13.44
C PHE A 766 4.63 -26.61 -12.33
N GLY A 767 4.94 -27.14 -11.16
CA GLY A 767 4.12 -27.03 -9.97
C GLY A 767 4.98 -26.78 -8.75
N ILE A 768 4.59 -25.83 -7.91
CA ILE A 768 5.14 -25.66 -6.56
C ILE A 768 4.01 -25.70 -5.54
N ILE A 769 4.21 -26.47 -4.48
CA ILE A 769 3.49 -26.34 -3.21
C ILE A 769 4.46 -25.71 -2.21
N THR A 770 4.03 -24.66 -1.51
CA THR A 770 4.77 -24.07 -0.37
C THR A 770 3.91 -24.01 0.89
N TYR A 771 4.52 -24.33 2.02
CA TYR A 771 3.97 -24.16 3.36
C TYR A 771 5.00 -23.42 4.25
N GLY A 772 4.54 -22.75 5.30
CA GLY A 772 5.44 -22.16 6.29
C GLY A 772 4.74 -21.77 7.57
N SER A 773 5.38 -22.04 8.70
CA SER A 773 4.88 -21.77 10.05
C SER A 773 6.00 -21.19 10.90
N ALA A 774 5.67 -20.38 11.90
CA ALA A 774 6.56 -20.28 13.05
C ALA A 774 6.59 -21.62 13.80
N LEU A 775 7.73 -21.96 14.38
CA LEU A 775 7.88 -23.00 15.40
C LEU A 775 7.94 -22.31 16.76
N SER A 776 7.17 -22.81 17.72
CA SER A 776 7.22 -22.41 19.13
C SER A 776 7.62 -23.61 19.98
N ALA A 777 8.16 -23.37 21.18
CA ALA A 777 8.32 -24.44 22.16
C ALA A 777 6.94 -24.86 22.69
N ALA A 778 6.81 -26.06 23.25
CA ALA A 778 5.71 -26.34 24.17
C ALA A 778 6.25 -26.14 25.59
N SER A 779 5.75 -25.14 26.31
CA SER A 779 5.95 -24.98 27.75
C SER A 779 4.90 -25.79 28.51
N GLU A 780 5.14 -26.05 29.79
CA GLU A 780 4.11 -26.62 30.70
C GLU A 780 2.89 -25.69 30.90
N LYS A 781 2.99 -24.42 30.47
CA LYS A 781 1.90 -23.44 30.41
C LYS A 781 1.10 -23.50 29.11
N ASP A 782 1.62 -24.15 28.07
CA ASP A 782 0.97 -24.27 26.76
C ASP A 782 0.06 -25.50 26.72
N VAL A 783 -0.88 -25.56 27.67
CA VAL A 783 -1.84 -26.65 27.88
C VAL A 783 -3.20 -26.05 28.24
N ASP A 784 -4.30 -26.60 27.72
CA ASP A 784 -5.65 -26.19 28.12
C ASP A 784 -6.13 -26.87 29.42
N GLU A 785 -7.32 -26.50 29.88
CA GLU A 785 -7.90 -27.01 31.15
C GLU A 785 -8.22 -28.51 31.09
N ASP A 786 -8.38 -29.08 29.89
CA ASP A 786 -8.59 -30.51 29.64
C ASP A 786 -7.27 -31.30 29.49
N GLY A 787 -6.11 -30.62 29.55
CA GLY A 787 -4.79 -31.24 29.43
C GLY A 787 -4.25 -31.39 28.01
N ASN A 788 -4.89 -30.79 26.99
CA ASN A 788 -4.40 -30.82 25.62
C ASN A 788 -3.35 -29.73 25.37
N LEU A 789 -2.31 -30.04 24.60
CA LEU A 789 -1.28 -29.09 24.19
C LEU A 789 -1.86 -27.95 23.34
N THR A 790 -1.73 -26.72 23.83
CA THR A 790 -2.04 -25.51 23.07
C THR A 790 -0.79 -24.96 22.36
N TYR A 791 -0.94 -23.89 21.57
CA TYR A 791 0.16 -23.35 20.77
C TYR A 791 0.83 -22.16 21.43
N SER A 792 2.08 -22.35 21.85
CA SER A 792 2.85 -21.29 22.50
C SER A 792 3.02 -20.03 21.67
N ARG A 793 2.91 -18.91 22.39
CA ARG A 793 3.10 -17.54 21.88
C ARG A 793 4.60 -17.21 21.67
N GLU A 794 5.52 -17.98 22.25
CA GLU A 794 6.97 -17.79 22.19
C GLU A 794 7.61 -18.57 21.02
N THR A 795 7.84 -17.90 19.88
CA THR A 795 8.49 -18.53 18.71
C THR A 795 9.98 -18.81 18.97
N ILE A 796 10.44 -20.03 18.67
CA ILE A 796 11.86 -20.42 18.63
C ILE A 796 12.50 -20.00 17.30
N GLY A 797 11.75 -20.12 16.18
CA GLY A 797 12.21 -19.83 14.82
C GLY A 797 11.10 -20.06 13.77
N ASP A 798 11.46 -20.03 12.49
CA ASP A 798 10.55 -20.21 11.34
C ASP A 798 10.86 -21.53 10.61
N ILE A 799 9.85 -22.36 10.33
CA ILE A 799 9.94 -23.52 9.43
C ILE A 799 9.25 -23.21 8.09
N THR A 800 9.90 -23.51 6.97
CA THR A 800 9.32 -23.38 5.64
C THR A 800 9.59 -24.64 4.81
N SER A 801 8.60 -25.08 4.03
CA SER A 801 8.74 -26.24 3.15
C SER A 801 8.24 -25.95 1.74
N ARG A 802 8.87 -26.61 0.77
CA ARG A 802 8.64 -26.42 -0.66
C ARG A 802 8.76 -27.76 -1.38
N LEU A 803 7.73 -28.11 -2.13
CA LEU A 803 7.78 -29.21 -3.09
C LEU A 803 7.69 -28.62 -4.50
N GLU A 804 8.74 -28.76 -5.30
CA GLU A 804 8.78 -28.34 -6.71
C GLU A 804 8.80 -29.55 -7.66
N VAL A 805 7.87 -29.57 -8.60
CA VAL A 805 7.88 -30.44 -9.78
C VAL A 805 8.13 -29.57 -11.01
N ARG A 806 9.05 -30.00 -11.87
CA ARG A 806 9.35 -29.33 -13.14
C ARG A 806 9.67 -30.39 -14.20
N HIS A 807 8.76 -30.58 -15.14
CA HIS A 807 8.90 -31.50 -16.27
C HIS A 807 8.96 -30.72 -17.59
N VAL A 808 9.78 -31.20 -18.53
CA VAL A 808 9.88 -30.70 -19.89
C VAL A 808 9.83 -31.90 -20.82
N GLN A 809 8.68 -32.08 -21.47
CA GLN A 809 8.53 -33.09 -22.51
C GLN A 809 8.82 -32.46 -23.87
N ASP A 810 9.88 -32.92 -24.53
CA ASP A 810 10.09 -32.67 -25.96
C ASP A 810 9.40 -33.77 -26.78
N PHE A 811 8.79 -33.37 -27.90
CA PHE A 811 8.17 -34.24 -28.90
C PHE A 811 8.83 -34.12 -30.28
N SER A 812 9.83 -33.24 -30.46
CA SER A 812 10.61 -33.13 -31.70
C SER A 812 11.55 -34.31 -31.91
N GLY A 813 11.97 -34.97 -30.82
CA GLY A 813 12.95 -36.06 -30.83
C GLY A 813 14.40 -35.58 -30.74
N GLN A 814 14.65 -34.28 -30.63
CA GLN A 814 15.99 -33.73 -30.37
C GLN A 814 16.42 -33.91 -28.91
N GLY A 815 15.46 -34.01 -28.00
CA GLY A 815 15.69 -34.22 -26.57
C GLY A 815 16.04 -32.94 -25.81
N THR A 816 15.66 -32.88 -24.53
CA THR A 816 15.91 -31.69 -23.70
C THR A 816 17.14 -31.81 -22.81
N THR A 817 18.01 -30.80 -22.91
CA THR A 817 19.14 -30.57 -21.98
C THR A 817 18.71 -29.82 -20.71
N ALA A 818 17.44 -29.41 -20.62
CA ALA A 818 16.90 -28.72 -19.45
C ALA A 818 16.90 -29.64 -18.22
N LEU A 819 17.27 -29.08 -17.08
CA LEU A 819 17.20 -29.78 -15.79
C LEU A 819 15.74 -29.88 -15.32
N GLN A 820 15.29 -31.11 -15.12
CA GLN A 820 13.96 -31.47 -14.64
C GLN A 820 14.04 -31.87 -13.15
N LYS A 821 12.94 -31.69 -12.42
CA LYS A 821 12.81 -31.94 -10.96
C LYS A 821 11.57 -32.79 -10.70
N LEU A 822 11.75 -34.02 -10.23
CA LEU A 822 10.70 -35.05 -10.28
C LEU A 822 10.62 -35.91 -8.98
N PRO A 823 10.36 -35.34 -7.79
CA PRO A 823 10.27 -33.93 -7.44
C PRO A 823 11.60 -33.40 -6.84
N GLN A 824 11.62 -32.13 -6.43
CA GLN A 824 12.56 -31.59 -5.45
C GLN A 824 11.76 -31.16 -4.21
N PHE A 825 12.19 -31.60 -3.02
CA PHE A 825 11.65 -31.17 -1.73
C PHE A 825 12.73 -30.41 -0.96
N THR A 826 12.36 -29.25 -0.40
CA THR A 826 13.23 -28.39 0.39
C THR A 826 12.52 -28.05 1.70
N LEU A 827 13.21 -28.16 2.83
CA LEU A 827 12.71 -27.90 4.18
C LEU A 827 13.77 -27.08 4.94
N ASN A 828 13.43 -25.84 5.28
CA ASN A 828 14.35 -24.89 5.90
C ASN A 828 13.80 -24.49 7.28
N PHE A 829 14.58 -24.74 8.32
CA PHE A 829 14.41 -24.20 9.66
C PHE A 829 15.31 -22.98 9.78
N SER A 830 14.81 -21.84 10.26
CA SER A 830 15.59 -20.61 10.28
C SER A 830 15.37 -19.79 11.54
N ARG A 831 16.41 -19.05 11.95
CA ARG A 831 16.46 -18.21 13.15
C ARG A 831 16.26 -18.97 14.46
N MET A 832 16.43 -20.29 14.45
CA MET A 832 16.20 -21.17 15.60
C MET A 832 17.14 -20.78 16.74
N ARG A 833 16.59 -20.28 17.85
CA ARG A 833 17.39 -19.82 19.00
C ARG A 833 17.79 -20.99 19.90
N PHE A 834 19.09 -21.14 20.17
CA PHE A 834 19.58 -22.23 21.03
C PHE A 834 19.04 -22.13 22.46
N SER A 835 19.07 -20.94 23.06
CA SER A 835 18.56 -20.66 24.42
C SER A 835 17.02 -20.75 24.56
N ARG A 836 16.31 -21.34 23.59
CA ARG A 836 14.85 -21.59 23.59
C ARG A 836 14.48 -22.99 23.11
N LEU A 837 15.47 -23.87 22.94
CA LEU A 837 15.22 -25.30 22.74
C LEU A 837 15.29 -25.99 24.11
N PRO A 838 14.26 -26.75 24.54
CA PRO A 838 14.24 -27.36 25.88
C PRO A 838 15.47 -28.20 26.22
N VAL A 839 16.06 -28.88 25.23
CA VAL A 839 17.30 -29.69 25.38
C VAL A 839 18.54 -28.84 25.72
N PHE A 840 18.51 -27.54 25.44
CA PHE A 840 19.61 -26.60 25.64
C PHE A 840 19.31 -25.52 26.69
N GLU A 841 18.09 -25.48 27.24
CA GLU A 841 17.65 -24.50 28.24
C GLU A 841 18.45 -24.66 29.54
N THR A 842 18.46 -25.86 30.14
CA THR A 842 19.28 -26.16 31.34
C THR A 842 20.78 -25.92 31.13
N ILE A 843 21.28 -26.09 29.90
CA ILE A 843 22.68 -25.81 29.53
C ILE A 843 22.91 -24.30 29.48
N ASN A 844 22.01 -23.56 28.82
CA ASN A 844 22.05 -22.10 28.79
C ASN A 844 22.03 -21.52 30.21
N ASP A 845 21.14 -22.00 31.08
CA ASP A 845 20.94 -21.44 32.42
C ASP A 845 22.15 -21.71 33.31
N GLY A 846 22.76 -22.89 33.19
CA GLY A 846 24.07 -23.17 33.81
C GLY A 846 25.18 -22.25 33.30
N MET A 847 25.21 -21.95 31.99
CA MET A 847 26.17 -21.02 31.40
C MET A 847 25.90 -19.56 31.78
N VAL A 848 24.64 -19.14 31.90
CA VAL A 848 24.21 -17.82 32.40
C VAL A 848 24.63 -17.69 33.86
N PHE A 849 24.28 -18.63 34.74
CA PHE A 849 24.67 -18.64 36.15
C PHE A 849 26.19 -18.55 36.34
N VAL A 850 26.97 -19.29 35.54
CA VAL A 850 28.44 -19.19 35.54
C VAL A 850 28.89 -17.81 35.03
N ALA A 851 28.33 -17.30 33.93
CA ALA A 851 28.67 -15.98 33.43
C ALA A 851 28.32 -14.86 34.42
N GLU A 852 27.22 -14.97 35.16
CA GLU A 852 26.81 -14.04 36.21
C GLU A 852 27.76 -14.08 37.41
N LYS A 853 28.15 -15.28 37.88
CA LYS A 853 29.17 -15.41 38.95
C LYS A 853 30.59 -15.04 38.51
N VAL A 854 30.83 -14.91 37.21
CA VAL A 854 32.10 -14.44 36.62
C VAL A 854 32.04 -12.96 36.21
N LYS A 855 30.90 -12.26 36.38
CA LYS A 855 30.83 -10.80 36.23
C LYS A 855 31.82 -10.15 37.20
N SER A 856 32.79 -9.42 36.64
CA SER A 856 33.81 -8.69 37.38
C SER A 856 33.82 -7.22 36.97
N ASP A 857 33.97 -6.32 37.93
CA ASP A 857 34.02 -4.87 37.72
C ASP A 857 35.20 -4.41 36.85
N LYS A 858 36.13 -5.31 36.53
CA LYS A 858 37.28 -5.06 35.65
C LYS A 858 36.90 -5.37 34.19
N PRO A 859 36.77 -4.36 33.29
CA PRO A 859 36.23 -4.57 31.93
C PRO A 859 37.04 -5.52 31.03
N PHE A 860 38.28 -5.85 31.39
CA PHE A 860 39.07 -6.85 30.66
C PHE A 860 38.80 -8.29 31.13
N LEU A 861 38.35 -8.51 32.37
CA LEU A 861 38.00 -9.84 32.87
C LEU A 861 36.60 -10.27 32.44
N SER A 862 35.67 -9.33 32.24
CA SER A 862 34.38 -9.63 31.60
C SER A 862 34.51 -10.07 30.13
N LEU A 863 35.66 -9.87 29.48
CA LEU A 863 35.97 -10.49 28.18
C LEU A 863 36.11 -12.03 28.25
N LEU A 864 36.25 -12.59 29.45
CA LEU A 864 36.35 -14.03 29.72
C LEU A 864 35.07 -14.61 30.35
N ALA A 865 33.98 -13.83 30.41
CA ALA A 865 32.67 -14.36 30.81
C ALA A 865 32.25 -15.48 29.84
N PHE A 866 31.76 -16.60 30.40
CA PHE A 866 31.40 -17.77 29.59
C PHE A 866 30.34 -17.40 28.54
N PRO A 867 30.49 -17.81 27.27
CA PRO A 867 29.57 -17.42 26.21
C PRO A 867 28.23 -18.14 26.35
N THR A 868 27.23 -17.46 26.92
CA THR A 868 25.84 -17.95 27.04
C THR A 868 25.27 -18.36 25.68
N LEU A 869 24.19 -19.17 25.64
CA LEU A 869 23.55 -19.55 24.37
C LEU A 869 22.59 -18.46 23.84
N GLU A 870 22.39 -17.38 24.61
CA GLU A 870 21.78 -16.13 24.16
C GLU A 870 22.52 -15.56 22.92
N ASP A 871 21.82 -14.83 22.04
CA ASP A 871 22.36 -14.36 20.75
C ASP A 871 23.06 -15.46 19.89
N THR A 872 22.71 -16.73 20.14
CA THR A 872 23.09 -17.89 19.33
C THR A 872 21.88 -18.41 18.57
N SER A 873 21.99 -18.42 17.24
CA SER A 873 20.94 -18.92 16.34
C SER A 873 21.52 -19.95 15.40
N PHE A 874 20.68 -20.87 14.90
CA PHE A 874 20.99 -21.65 13.72
C PHE A 874 19.91 -21.55 12.65
N ASP A 875 20.34 -21.71 11.41
CA ASP A 875 19.50 -22.18 10.31
C ASP A 875 19.88 -23.63 9.97
N MET A 876 18.93 -24.43 9.51
CA MET A 876 19.14 -25.80 9.05
C MET A 876 18.32 -26.02 7.78
N ASP A 877 19.00 -26.34 6.68
CA ASP A 877 18.43 -26.49 5.34
C ASP A 877 18.53 -27.96 4.90
N ILE A 878 17.41 -28.57 4.51
CA ILE A 878 17.33 -29.95 4.05
C ILE A 878 16.76 -29.95 2.63
N GLU A 879 17.54 -30.37 1.63
CA GLU A 879 17.08 -30.52 0.26
C GLU A 879 17.20 -31.96 -0.23
N PHE A 880 16.07 -32.62 -0.49
CA PHE A 880 16.02 -33.89 -1.22
C PHE A 880 15.59 -33.64 -2.67
N GLY A 881 16.43 -34.00 -3.64
CA GLY A 881 16.19 -33.74 -5.05
C GLY A 881 16.27 -35.00 -5.90
N ASN A 882 15.21 -35.29 -6.66
CA ASN A 882 15.28 -36.22 -7.78
C ASN A 882 15.37 -35.42 -9.09
N PHE A 883 16.56 -35.36 -9.65
CA PHE A 883 16.88 -34.60 -10.86
C PHE A 883 16.92 -35.50 -12.08
N TYR A 884 16.42 -34.99 -13.21
CA TYR A 884 16.43 -35.69 -14.49
C TYR A 884 16.91 -34.78 -15.61
N ARG A 885 17.73 -35.34 -16.53
CA ARG A 885 18.01 -34.78 -17.85
C ARG A 885 17.79 -35.85 -18.91
N GLN A 886 17.06 -35.51 -19.96
CA GLN A 886 16.86 -36.40 -21.10
C GLN A 886 18.17 -36.59 -21.86
N THR A 887 18.95 -35.52 -22.03
CA THR A 887 20.29 -35.55 -22.65
C THR A 887 21.28 -34.70 -21.86
N TYR A 888 22.46 -35.25 -21.56
CA TYR A 888 23.56 -34.57 -20.87
C TYR A 888 24.87 -34.83 -21.61
N ARG A 889 25.57 -33.74 -21.98
CA ARG A 889 26.91 -33.79 -22.59
C ARG A 889 27.96 -33.58 -21.51
N SER A 890 28.79 -34.60 -21.28
CA SER A 890 29.91 -34.60 -20.35
C SER A 890 31.26 -34.44 -21.08
N LYS A 891 32.37 -34.48 -20.32
CA LYS A 891 33.71 -34.64 -20.89
C LYS A 891 33.93 -36.04 -21.50
N HIS A 892 33.08 -37.02 -21.18
CA HIS A 892 33.23 -38.43 -21.52
C HIS A 892 32.29 -38.90 -22.64
N GLY A 893 31.29 -38.08 -23.02
CA GLY A 893 30.37 -38.37 -24.13
C GLY A 893 29.02 -37.66 -23.99
N GLU A 894 28.02 -38.18 -24.70
CA GLU A 894 26.62 -37.81 -24.51
C GLU A 894 25.86 -38.94 -23.82
N GLU A 895 25.37 -38.68 -22.61
CA GLU A 895 24.54 -39.58 -21.84
C GLU A 895 23.06 -39.21 -21.99
N ASN A 896 22.22 -40.22 -22.21
CA ASN A 896 20.77 -40.04 -22.30
C ASN A 896 20.04 -40.67 -21.11
N ASN A 897 18.94 -40.06 -20.70
CA ASN A 897 18.09 -40.41 -19.56
C ASN A 897 18.82 -40.44 -18.21
N VAL A 898 19.58 -39.39 -17.90
CA VAL A 898 20.31 -39.27 -16.64
C VAL A 898 19.37 -38.85 -15.52
N PHE A 899 18.93 -39.82 -14.72
CA PHE A 899 18.36 -39.61 -13.39
C PHE A 899 19.45 -39.53 -12.32
N LEU A 900 19.29 -38.64 -11.34
CA LEU A 900 20.19 -38.42 -10.21
C LEU A 900 19.38 -38.03 -8.97
N GLN A 901 19.46 -38.83 -7.91
CA GLN A 901 18.95 -38.47 -6.59
C GLN A 901 20.06 -37.84 -5.75
N THR A 902 19.72 -36.80 -4.98
CA THR A 902 20.63 -36.10 -4.06
C THR A 902 19.95 -35.75 -2.74
N LEU A 903 20.75 -35.59 -1.69
CA LEU A 903 20.38 -34.99 -0.42
C LEU A 903 21.46 -33.96 -0.05
N ASP A 904 21.10 -32.71 0.23
CA ASP A 904 21.98 -31.69 0.86
C ASP A 904 21.42 -31.38 2.26
N LEU A 905 22.29 -31.41 3.26
CA LEU A 905 22.01 -31.09 4.65
C LEU A 905 22.92 -29.92 5.08
N GLY A 906 22.39 -28.71 5.04
CA GLY A 906 23.05 -27.49 5.48
C GLY A 906 22.71 -27.15 6.94
N PHE A 907 23.67 -26.61 7.67
CA PHE A 907 23.50 -26.11 9.03
C PHE A 907 24.39 -24.86 9.23
N ASP A 908 23.82 -23.71 9.55
CA ASP A 908 24.55 -22.45 9.79
C ASP A 908 24.36 -21.99 11.24
N LEU A 909 25.34 -22.32 12.09
CA LEU A 909 25.43 -21.85 13.47
C LEU A 909 26.03 -20.45 13.51
N ARG A 910 25.29 -19.48 14.05
CA ARG A 910 25.72 -18.08 14.17
C ARG A 910 25.65 -17.60 15.61
N LYS A 911 26.78 -17.13 16.14
CA LYS A 911 26.92 -16.45 17.43
C LYS A 911 27.28 -14.98 17.21
N GLN A 912 26.59 -14.09 17.89
CA GLN A 912 26.98 -12.68 18.04
C GLN A 912 27.52 -12.42 19.46
N ALA A 913 28.48 -11.51 19.58
CA ALA A 913 28.89 -10.90 20.83
C ALA A 913 29.17 -9.40 20.63
N ASN A 914 28.77 -8.56 21.59
CA ASN A 914 29.03 -7.12 21.57
C ASN A 914 30.05 -6.79 22.68
N VAL A 915 31.23 -6.29 22.32
CA VAL A 915 32.28 -5.94 23.27
C VAL A 915 32.33 -4.42 23.45
N PHE A 916 32.01 -3.93 24.64
CA PHE A 916 32.06 -2.50 24.98
C PHE A 916 33.50 -2.09 25.30
N ILE A 917 34.16 -1.42 24.35
CA ILE A 917 35.52 -0.86 24.55
C ILE A 917 35.46 0.41 25.42
N THR A 918 34.36 1.16 25.31
CA THR A 918 33.98 2.29 26.19
C THR A 918 32.45 2.38 26.21
N PRO A 919 31.82 3.15 27.13
CA PRO A 919 30.37 3.40 27.11
C PRO A 919 29.81 4.01 25.82
N LEU A 920 30.67 4.48 24.89
CA LEU A 920 30.31 5.04 23.59
C LEU A 920 31.00 4.33 22.40
N ARG A 921 31.57 3.13 22.61
CA ARG A 921 32.25 2.35 21.55
C ARG A 921 32.03 0.86 21.71
N GLU A 922 31.37 0.28 20.74
CA GLU A 922 31.18 -1.17 20.60
C GLU A 922 32.11 -1.74 19.53
N LEU A 923 32.59 -2.96 19.80
CA LEU A 923 33.20 -3.87 18.86
C LEU A 923 32.26 -5.08 18.74
N LYS A 924 31.53 -5.15 17.62
CA LYS A 924 30.63 -6.26 17.33
C LYS A 924 31.42 -7.40 16.69
N LEU A 925 31.40 -8.55 17.36
CA LEU A 925 32.00 -9.79 16.90
C LEU A 925 30.88 -10.72 16.42
N ASN A 926 30.95 -11.15 15.17
CA ASN A 926 30.08 -12.19 14.61
C ASN A 926 30.95 -13.41 14.28
N ALA A 927 30.56 -14.58 14.75
CA ALA A 927 31.16 -15.85 14.34
C ALA A 927 30.06 -16.74 13.74
N SER A 928 30.34 -17.35 12.60
CA SER A 928 29.45 -18.33 11.97
C SER A 928 30.20 -19.57 11.51
N LEU A 929 29.70 -20.74 11.90
CA LEU A 929 30.11 -22.05 11.44
C LEU A 929 28.99 -22.61 10.57
N ASN A 930 29.18 -22.58 9.27
CA ASN A 930 28.34 -23.27 8.31
C ASN A 930 28.92 -24.68 8.05
N THR A 931 28.07 -25.70 7.98
CA THR A 931 28.40 -27.03 7.48
C THR A 931 27.39 -27.44 6.41
N ASN A 932 27.83 -28.20 5.41
CA ASN A 932 26.97 -28.81 4.40
C ASN A 932 27.44 -30.25 4.15
N ALA A 933 26.52 -31.22 4.25
CA ALA A 933 26.77 -32.61 3.93
C ALA A 933 25.88 -33.05 2.77
N ILE A 934 26.50 -33.49 1.67
CA ILE A 934 25.82 -33.82 0.42
C ILE A 934 26.04 -35.29 0.06
N TRP A 935 24.94 -35.99 -0.19
CA TRP A 935 24.93 -37.31 -0.80
C TRP A 935 24.42 -37.22 -2.23
N HIS A 936 25.17 -37.81 -3.17
CA HIS A 936 24.71 -38.10 -4.52
C HIS A 936 24.57 -39.61 -4.70
N ALA A 937 23.44 -40.07 -5.23
CA ALA A 937 23.20 -41.50 -5.48
C ALA A 937 24.23 -42.11 -6.45
N LYS A 938 24.78 -41.31 -7.39
CA LYS A 938 25.84 -41.72 -8.32
C LYS A 938 26.64 -40.54 -8.91
N ASP A 939 27.77 -40.85 -9.53
CA ASP A 939 28.57 -39.96 -10.40
C ASP A 939 28.51 -40.38 -11.89
N GLN A 940 29.30 -39.72 -12.76
CA GLN A 940 29.41 -40.00 -14.20
C GLN A 940 30.10 -41.35 -14.48
N ASP A 941 31.03 -41.78 -13.62
CA ASP A 941 31.69 -43.09 -13.71
C ASP A 941 30.79 -44.25 -13.23
N LYS A 942 29.61 -43.92 -12.66
CA LYS A 942 28.59 -44.83 -12.12
C LYS A 942 28.97 -45.45 -10.77
N ASN A 943 29.96 -44.88 -10.07
CA ASN A 943 30.13 -45.12 -8.64
C ASN A 943 28.85 -44.70 -7.92
N ARG A 944 28.55 -45.30 -6.76
CA ARG A 944 27.29 -45.06 -6.02
C ARG A 944 27.55 -44.48 -4.62
N ASN A 945 26.54 -43.79 -4.10
CA ASN A 945 26.52 -43.26 -2.72
C ASN A 945 27.70 -42.32 -2.39
N ILE A 946 27.95 -41.33 -3.25
CA ILE A 946 29.03 -40.37 -3.06
C ILE A 946 28.63 -39.36 -1.98
N ILE A 947 29.25 -39.43 -0.80
CA ILE A 947 29.05 -38.50 0.31
C ILE A 947 30.22 -37.51 0.35
N ARG A 948 29.93 -36.21 0.47
CA ARG A 948 30.91 -35.13 0.63
C ARG A 948 30.46 -34.18 1.74
N GLY A 949 31.36 -33.85 2.65
CA GLY A 949 31.12 -32.87 3.72
C GLY A 949 32.02 -31.65 3.56
N VAL A 950 31.46 -30.47 3.80
CA VAL A 950 32.20 -29.21 3.93
C VAL A 950 31.83 -28.52 5.24
N TYR A 951 32.76 -27.75 5.78
CA TYR A 951 32.47 -26.71 6.74
C TYR A 951 33.13 -25.41 6.30
N SER A 952 32.53 -24.27 6.65
CA SER A 952 33.17 -22.97 6.52
C SER A 952 33.02 -22.15 7.79
N VAL A 953 34.14 -21.58 8.24
CA VAL A 953 34.23 -20.72 9.41
C VAL A 953 34.40 -19.29 8.92
N ARG A 954 33.48 -18.42 9.32
CA ARG A 954 33.59 -16.97 9.09
C ARG A 954 33.58 -16.23 10.41
N ALA A 955 34.57 -15.38 10.61
CA ALA A 955 34.67 -14.49 11.76
C ALA A 955 34.71 -13.04 11.27
N GLN A 956 33.90 -12.17 11.86
CA GLN A 956 33.85 -10.76 11.52
C GLN A 956 33.96 -9.89 12.77
N ALA A 957 34.97 -9.03 12.81
CA ALA A 957 35.10 -7.96 13.79
C ALA A 957 34.68 -6.63 13.14
N THR A 958 33.68 -5.97 13.73
CA THR A 958 33.12 -4.71 13.24
C THR A 958 33.24 -3.64 14.32
N ASN A 959 34.00 -2.58 14.05
CA ASN A 959 34.05 -1.40 14.90
C ASN A 959 33.35 -0.23 14.22
N THR A 960 32.43 0.41 14.95
CA THR A 960 31.72 1.61 14.51
C THR A 960 32.12 2.77 15.39
N LEU A 961 32.71 3.80 14.80
CA LEU A 961 33.03 5.07 15.44
C LEU A 961 32.12 6.15 14.86
N PHE A 962 31.46 6.94 15.70
CA PHE A 962 30.73 8.11 15.26
C PHE A 962 31.06 9.33 16.12
N ARG A 963 30.91 10.52 15.55
CA ARG A 963 31.03 11.79 16.27
C ARG A 963 29.98 12.77 15.77
N ILE A 964 29.31 13.43 16.71
CA ILE A 964 28.32 14.47 16.43
C ILE A 964 28.99 15.84 16.61
N TYR A 965 29.09 16.60 15.53
CA TYR A 965 29.66 17.94 15.49
C TYR A 965 28.56 19.02 15.57
N ASN A 966 28.88 20.12 16.23
CA ASN A 966 28.01 21.31 16.31
C ASN A 966 28.39 22.30 15.20
N THR A 967 27.73 22.20 14.05
CA THR A 967 28.11 22.90 12.80
C THR A 967 27.66 24.36 12.76
N ARG A 968 28.18 25.21 13.66
CA ARG A 968 27.99 26.67 13.59
C ARG A 968 28.48 27.28 12.26
N PHE A 969 29.42 26.61 11.59
CA PHE A 969 30.02 27.03 10.32
C PHE A 969 29.25 26.60 9.04
N ILE A 970 28.15 25.84 9.15
CA ILE A 970 27.32 25.45 8.00
C ILE A 970 25.90 26.02 8.18
N PRO A 971 25.52 27.08 7.44
CA PRO A 971 24.19 27.68 7.53
C PRO A 971 23.05 26.66 7.37
N GLY A 972 22.04 26.75 8.24
CA GLY A 972 20.85 25.88 8.22
C GLY A 972 21.02 24.49 8.85
N VAL A 973 22.25 24.04 9.16
CA VAL A 973 22.51 22.74 9.82
C VAL A 973 22.56 22.90 11.34
N ARG A 974 21.81 22.06 12.07
CA ARG A 974 21.75 22.02 13.55
C ARG A 974 22.82 21.09 14.15
N LYS A 975 23.06 19.94 13.52
CA LYS A 975 24.07 18.94 13.90
C LYS A 975 24.54 18.17 12.67
N LEU A 976 25.79 17.70 12.69
CA LEU A 976 26.35 16.77 11.70
C LEU A 976 26.86 15.52 12.43
N ARG A 977 26.40 14.33 12.03
CA ARG A 977 26.95 13.02 12.45
C ARG A 977 27.92 12.58 11.36
N HIS A 978 29.18 12.36 11.73
CA HIS A 978 30.14 11.62 10.92
C HIS A 978 30.30 10.24 11.54
N GLU A 979 30.25 9.21 10.70
CA GLU A 979 30.31 7.81 11.08
C GLU A 979 31.33 7.08 10.21
N LEU A 980 32.05 6.17 10.83
CA LEU A 980 33.17 5.40 10.31
C LEU A 980 32.97 3.97 10.79
N GLN A 981 32.62 3.05 9.89
CA GLN A 981 32.47 1.64 10.21
C GLN A 981 33.55 0.84 9.49
N SER A 982 34.38 0.16 10.28
CA SER A 982 35.50 -0.66 9.80
C SER A 982 35.22 -2.10 10.16
N SER A 983 35.05 -2.97 9.17
CA SER A 983 34.84 -4.41 9.37
C SER A 983 35.96 -5.23 8.76
N LEU A 984 36.59 -6.09 9.56
CA LEU A 984 37.48 -7.14 9.10
C LEU A 984 36.73 -8.47 9.13
N THR A 985 36.74 -9.21 8.02
CA THR A 985 36.12 -10.53 7.89
C THR A 985 37.16 -11.54 7.44
N PHE A 986 37.36 -12.58 8.25
CA PHE A 986 38.06 -13.80 7.89
C PHE A 986 37.02 -14.83 7.43
N ASP A 987 37.28 -15.50 6.31
CA ASP A 987 36.40 -16.50 5.71
C ASP A 987 37.25 -17.71 5.25
N TYR A 988 37.03 -18.85 5.91
CA TYR A 988 37.79 -20.07 5.71
C TYR A 988 36.88 -21.23 5.34
N GLN A 989 37.24 -21.95 4.27
CA GLN A 989 36.71 -23.24 3.87
C GLN A 989 37.92 -24.07 3.39
N PRO A 990 38.16 -25.28 3.95
CA PRO A 990 39.29 -26.11 3.55
C PRO A 990 39.17 -26.50 2.07
N PRO A 991 40.29 -26.86 1.41
CA PRO A 991 40.23 -27.52 0.12
C PRO A 991 39.51 -28.87 0.27
N ILE A 992 38.64 -29.18 -0.67
CA ILE A 992 37.92 -30.45 -0.77
C ILE A 992 38.21 -31.02 -2.14
N ASP A 993 38.36 -32.33 -2.21
CA ASP A 993 38.64 -33.04 -3.46
C ASP A 993 37.59 -32.68 -4.54
N GLU A 994 38.07 -32.11 -5.64
CA GLU A 994 37.25 -31.72 -6.78
C GLU A 994 36.92 -32.96 -7.61
N ASN A 995 35.97 -33.76 -7.13
CA ASN A 995 35.36 -34.84 -7.92
C ASN A 995 34.64 -34.23 -9.13
N ASN A 996 35.42 -34.05 -10.20
CA ASN A 996 35.05 -33.53 -11.51
C ASN A 996 34.04 -34.43 -12.24
N ASN A 997 33.85 -35.65 -11.75
CA ASN A 997 33.02 -36.68 -12.33
C ASN A 997 31.61 -36.65 -11.70
N LEU A 998 31.35 -35.83 -10.68
CA LEU A 998 29.99 -35.48 -10.26
C LEU A 998 29.22 -34.76 -11.38
N TYR A 999 27.92 -35.04 -11.50
CA TYR A 999 27.05 -34.34 -12.45
C TYR A 999 26.86 -32.87 -12.05
N PRO A 1000 27.04 -31.89 -12.94
CA PRO A 1000 26.96 -30.45 -12.66
C PRO A 1000 25.50 -29.95 -12.55
N PHE A 1001 24.66 -30.67 -11.80
CA PHE A 1001 23.28 -30.33 -11.54
C PHE A 1001 22.74 -31.00 -10.28
N GLY A 1002 21.97 -30.23 -9.51
CA GLY A 1002 21.56 -30.54 -8.15
C GLY A 1002 21.96 -29.41 -7.20
N PRO A 1003 21.82 -29.60 -5.88
CA PRO A 1003 22.41 -28.71 -4.88
C PRO A 1003 23.95 -28.77 -4.91
N SER A 1004 24.56 -27.80 -4.22
CA SER A 1004 25.98 -27.43 -4.06
C SER A 1004 27.08 -28.35 -4.62
N THR A 1005 27.08 -28.63 -5.94
CA THR A 1005 27.90 -29.70 -6.55
C THR A 1005 29.41 -29.50 -6.41
N TYR A 1006 29.88 -28.25 -6.41
CA TYR A 1006 31.30 -27.91 -6.33
C TYR A 1006 31.57 -27.05 -5.10
N PHE A 1007 32.37 -27.60 -4.18
CA PHE A 1007 32.98 -26.87 -3.09
C PHE A 1007 34.40 -26.46 -3.50
N TYR A 1008 34.68 -25.16 -3.45
CA TYR A 1008 36.01 -24.60 -3.71
C TYR A 1008 36.68 -24.24 -2.39
N GLU A 1009 38.02 -24.26 -2.34
CA GLU A 1009 38.75 -23.71 -1.20
C GLU A 1009 38.40 -22.22 -1.01
N ARG A 1010 38.34 -21.76 0.24
CA ARG A 1010 38.28 -20.33 0.59
C ARG A 1010 39.28 -20.04 1.70
N LYS A 1011 40.24 -19.14 1.47
CA LYS A 1011 41.18 -18.66 2.49
C LYS A 1011 41.25 -17.14 2.38
N ARG A 1012 40.22 -16.43 2.81
CA ARG A 1012 39.99 -15.02 2.47
C ARG A 1012 40.03 -14.08 3.67
N ILE A 1013 40.67 -12.93 3.48
CA ILE A 1013 40.58 -11.78 4.39
C ILE A 1013 39.95 -10.62 3.62
N THR A 1014 38.78 -10.18 4.07
CA THR A 1014 38.06 -9.03 3.51
C THR A 1014 38.10 -7.88 4.49
N TYR A 1015 38.60 -6.73 4.05
CA TYR A 1015 38.46 -5.45 4.73
C TYR A 1015 37.37 -4.63 4.02
N ASN A 1016 36.31 -4.26 4.75
CA ASN A 1016 35.37 -3.23 4.31
C ASN A 1016 35.55 -1.99 5.17
N PHE A 1017 35.68 -0.83 4.53
CA PHE A 1017 35.61 0.47 5.19
C PHE A 1017 34.43 1.25 4.64
N ASN A 1018 33.58 1.73 5.56
CA ASN A 1018 32.43 2.54 5.28
C ASN A 1018 32.55 3.89 6.00
N THR A 1019 32.18 4.97 5.33
CA THR A 1019 31.96 6.26 6.00
C THR A 1019 30.69 6.95 5.52
N ASN A 1020 29.99 7.53 6.48
CA ASN A 1020 28.66 8.08 6.35
C ASN A 1020 28.64 9.46 7.01
N ILE A 1021 28.16 10.49 6.30
CA ILE A 1021 27.96 11.83 6.87
C ILE A 1021 26.50 12.22 6.71
N GLU A 1022 25.86 12.49 7.85
CA GLU A 1022 24.45 12.83 7.97
C GLU A 1022 24.28 14.17 8.68
N ILE A 1023 23.29 14.96 8.25
CA ILE A 1023 22.97 16.26 8.85
C ILE A 1023 21.54 16.29 9.36
N LYS A 1024 21.31 16.97 10.49
CA LYS A 1024 19.97 17.45 10.89
C LYS A 1024 19.89 18.94 10.62
N THR A 1025 18.82 19.39 9.97
CA THR A 1025 18.61 20.83 9.64
C THR A 1025 17.69 21.49 10.65
N ARG A 1026 17.55 22.82 10.59
CA ARG A 1026 16.54 23.53 11.41
C ARG A 1026 15.08 23.18 11.06
N ARG A 1027 14.80 22.70 9.83
CA ARG A 1027 13.44 22.40 9.33
C ARG A 1027 13.08 20.91 9.33
N SER A 1028 14.00 20.00 9.66
CA SER A 1028 13.75 18.55 9.63
C SER A 1028 14.34 17.87 10.85
N GLN A 1029 13.51 17.18 11.62
CA GLN A 1029 13.94 16.42 12.80
C GLN A 1029 14.69 15.13 12.44
N SER A 1030 14.43 14.56 11.25
CA SER A 1030 15.13 13.38 10.73
C SER A 1030 16.54 13.72 10.22
N ALA A 1031 17.44 12.74 10.30
CA ALA A 1031 18.79 12.86 9.74
C ALA A 1031 18.77 12.64 8.22
N HIS A 1032 19.53 13.46 7.48
CA HIS A 1032 19.69 13.35 6.03
C HIS A 1032 21.15 13.06 5.67
N ARG A 1033 21.38 11.91 5.03
CA ARG A 1033 22.70 11.50 4.54
C ARG A 1033 23.12 12.33 3.34
N ILE A 1034 24.18 13.14 3.51
CA ILE A 1034 24.76 13.95 2.44
C ILE A 1034 25.91 13.25 1.73
N PHE A 1035 26.61 12.34 2.42
CA PHE A 1035 27.74 11.61 1.88
C PHE A 1035 27.75 10.15 2.36
N TYR A 1036 28.15 9.26 1.47
CA TYR A 1036 28.37 7.84 1.74
C TYR A 1036 29.54 7.37 0.87
N PHE A 1037 30.50 6.68 1.48
CA PHE A 1037 31.56 5.97 0.78
C PHE A 1037 31.73 4.58 1.38
N ASP A 1038 31.82 3.57 0.53
CA ASP A 1038 32.02 2.17 0.88
C ASP A 1038 33.14 1.62 0.00
N THR A 1039 34.10 0.90 0.58
CA THR A 1039 35.17 0.28 -0.21
C THR A 1039 35.52 -1.10 0.34
N ARG A 1040 35.70 -2.06 -0.56
CA ARG A 1040 36.07 -3.44 -0.24
C ARG A 1040 37.44 -3.79 -0.79
N LEU A 1041 38.26 -4.40 0.05
CA LEU A 1041 39.52 -5.06 -0.32
C LEU A 1041 39.46 -6.51 0.15
N THR A 1042 39.40 -7.46 -0.78
CA THR A 1042 39.55 -8.90 -0.49
C THR A 1042 40.95 -9.36 -0.91
N ALA A 1043 41.68 -9.95 0.02
CA ALA A 1043 42.86 -10.77 -0.26
C ALA A 1043 42.48 -12.25 -0.20
N ASP A 1044 42.93 -13.03 -1.19
CA ASP A 1044 42.74 -14.46 -1.27
C ASP A 1044 44.08 -15.17 -1.06
N PHE A 1045 44.06 -16.24 -0.27
CA PHE A 1045 45.21 -17.02 0.16
C PHE A 1045 45.00 -18.52 -0.14
N THR A 1046 44.11 -18.85 -1.08
CA THR A 1046 43.94 -20.21 -1.61
C THR A 1046 45.23 -20.71 -2.23
N GLU A 1047 45.50 -22.00 -2.10
CA GLU A 1047 46.61 -22.69 -2.78
C GLU A 1047 46.28 -22.98 -4.26
N PHE A 1048 45.01 -22.90 -4.64
CA PHE A 1048 44.54 -22.95 -6.03
C PHE A 1048 45.16 -21.85 -6.90
N GLU A 1049 45.89 -22.24 -7.96
CA GLU A 1049 46.42 -21.29 -8.96
C GLU A 1049 45.30 -20.68 -9.81
N SER A 1050 44.76 -19.56 -9.35
CA SER A 1050 43.81 -18.77 -10.12
C SER A 1050 44.40 -18.34 -11.47
N LEU A 1051 43.55 -18.22 -12.51
CA LEU A 1051 43.95 -17.68 -13.81
C LEU A 1051 44.67 -16.33 -13.63
N TYR A 1052 45.92 -16.27 -14.09
CA TYR A 1052 46.87 -15.16 -13.91
C TYR A 1052 47.41 -14.93 -12.48
N ARG A 1053 47.43 -15.96 -11.61
CA ARG A 1053 48.03 -15.95 -10.25
C ARG A 1053 47.63 -14.73 -9.41
N ARG A 1054 46.33 -14.49 -9.32
CA ARG A 1054 45.74 -13.30 -8.69
C ARG A 1054 45.60 -13.51 -7.19
N LYS A 1055 46.14 -12.58 -6.39
CA LYS A 1055 46.12 -12.60 -4.92
C LYS A 1055 45.00 -11.75 -4.31
N TYR A 1056 44.42 -10.83 -5.09
CA TYR A 1056 43.43 -9.88 -4.62
C TYR A 1056 42.21 -9.83 -5.55
N GLU A 1057 41.02 -9.65 -5.00
CA GLU A 1057 39.85 -9.28 -5.81
C GLU A 1057 39.97 -7.81 -6.27
N PRO A 1058 39.33 -7.42 -7.38
CA PRO A 1058 39.25 -6.02 -7.76
C PRO A 1058 38.58 -5.17 -6.67
N ILE A 1059 39.24 -4.09 -6.27
CA ILE A 1059 38.76 -3.15 -5.27
C ILE A 1059 37.60 -2.38 -5.89
N GLU A 1060 36.39 -2.64 -5.40
CA GLU A 1060 35.21 -1.83 -5.71
C GLU A 1060 35.01 -0.79 -4.60
N SER A 1061 34.94 0.48 -5.01
CA SER A 1061 34.70 1.62 -4.13
C SER A 1061 33.47 2.39 -4.63
N ASP A 1062 32.40 2.40 -3.83
CA ASP A 1062 31.18 3.18 -4.06
C ASP A 1062 31.24 4.51 -3.33
N PHE A 1063 30.71 5.55 -3.97
CA PHE A 1063 30.75 6.94 -3.54
C PHE A 1063 29.41 7.59 -3.92
N THR A 1064 28.69 8.15 -2.94
CA THR A 1064 27.39 8.79 -3.14
C THR A 1064 27.32 10.14 -2.43
N ILE A 1065 26.95 11.18 -3.17
CA ILE A 1065 26.67 12.52 -2.62
C ILE A 1065 25.20 12.88 -2.88
N VAL A 1066 24.50 13.30 -1.82
CA VAL A 1066 23.14 13.88 -1.90
C VAL A 1066 23.15 15.22 -1.16
N PRO A 1067 23.75 16.27 -1.75
CA PRO A 1067 24.22 17.45 -1.02
C PRO A 1067 23.10 18.39 -0.53
N LEU A 1068 21.85 18.12 -0.91
CA LEU A 1068 20.67 18.91 -0.53
C LEU A 1068 19.65 18.01 0.18
N PRO A 1069 19.06 18.44 1.32
CA PRO A 1069 17.99 17.71 2.01
C PRO A 1069 16.75 17.40 1.14
N SER A 1070 16.50 18.23 0.12
CA SER A 1070 15.44 18.00 -0.87
C SER A 1070 15.72 16.82 -1.82
N ARG A 1071 16.92 16.24 -1.79
CA ARG A 1071 17.37 15.14 -2.67
C ARG A 1071 17.32 15.47 -4.18
N ASN A 1072 17.19 16.76 -4.50
CA ASN A 1072 17.15 17.32 -5.86
C ASN A 1072 18.44 17.15 -6.66
N LEU A 1073 19.55 16.78 -6.01
CA LEU A 1073 20.79 16.35 -6.67
C LEU A 1073 21.28 15.07 -5.98
N ASN A 1074 21.61 14.07 -6.77
CA ASN A 1074 22.18 12.80 -6.34
C ASN A 1074 23.27 12.39 -7.33
N MET A 1075 24.51 12.25 -6.85
CA MET A 1075 25.64 11.73 -7.62
C MET A 1075 26.04 10.39 -7.02
N THR A 1076 25.98 9.32 -7.81
CA THR A 1076 26.57 8.01 -7.48
C THR A 1076 27.75 7.73 -8.40
N VAL A 1077 28.83 7.20 -7.83
CA VAL A 1077 30.05 6.82 -8.54
C VAL A 1077 30.56 5.49 -7.96
N ARG A 1078 30.82 4.50 -8.81
CA ARG A 1078 31.61 3.31 -8.50
C ARG A 1078 32.92 3.36 -9.27
N PHE A 1079 34.03 3.13 -8.58
CA PHE A 1079 35.31 2.81 -9.18
C PHE A 1079 35.62 1.33 -8.98
N THR A 1080 36.29 0.71 -9.96
CA THR A 1080 36.84 -0.64 -9.85
C THR A 1080 38.30 -0.63 -10.26
N HIS A 1081 39.20 -0.88 -9.31
CA HIS A 1081 40.64 -0.99 -9.53
C HIS A 1081 41.08 -2.44 -9.40
N ASP A 1082 41.91 -2.92 -10.32
CA ASP A 1082 42.54 -4.24 -10.23
C ASP A 1082 43.94 -4.08 -9.62
N PRO A 1083 44.16 -4.42 -8.34
CA PRO A 1083 45.46 -4.28 -7.68
C PRO A 1083 46.51 -5.26 -8.19
N ASN A 1084 46.12 -6.34 -8.89
CA ASN A 1084 47.03 -7.35 -9.41
C ASN A 1084 47.77 -6.87 -10.67
N PRO A 1085 48.93 -7.44 -11.03
CA PRO A 1085 49.56 -7.20 -12.32
C PRO A 1085 48.60 -7.55 -13.48
N HIS A 1086 48.39 -6.61 -14.40
CA HIS A 1086 47.54 -6.85 -15.56
C HIS A 1086 48.28 -7.66 -16.64
N PRO A 1087 47.68 -8.71 -17.25
CA PRO A 1087 48.37 -9.59 -18.20
C PRO A 1087 49.08 -8.86 -19.37
N ASP A 1088 48.38 -7.94 -20.05
CA ASP A 1088 48.93 -7.25 -21.24
C ASP A 1088 50.20 -6.40 -20.98
N ASP A 1089 50.37 -5.80 -19.79
CA ASP A 1089 51.36 -4.74 -19.55
C ASP A 1089 52.00 -4.74 -18.15
N GLY A 1090 51.75 -5.76 -17.33
CA GLY A 1090 52.31 -5.95 -15.99
C GLY A 1090 51.86 -4.95 -14.92
N LYS A 1091 51.10 -3.91 -15.28
CA LYS A 1091 50.78 -2.79 -14.38
C LYS A 1091 49.77 -3.20 -13.31
N GLN A 1092 50.10 -2.89 -12.06
CA GLN A 1092 49.24 -3.03 -10.89
C GLN A 1092 48.30 -1.82 -10.73
N PHE A 1093 47.30 -1.97 -9.85
CA PHE A 1093 46.31 -0.94 -9.48
C PHE A 1093 45.58 -0.28 -10.67
N LYS A 1094 45.33 -1.06 -11.73
CA LYS A 1094 44.78 -0.55 -12.98
C LYS A 1094 43.28 -0.28 -12.84
N MET A 1095 42.82 0.91 -13.24
CA MET A 1095 41.38 1.20 -13.30
C MET A 1095 40.71 0.33 -14.39
N VAL A 1096 39.99 -0.71 -13.96
CA VAL A 1096 39.30 -1.67 -14.84
C VAL A 1096 37.80 -1.41 -14.96
N GLY A 1097 37.24 -0.50 -14.15
CA GLY A 1097 35.85 -0.09 -14.25
C GLY A 1097 35.57 1.29 -13.64
N VAL A 1098 34.60 1.99 -14.24
CA VAL A 1098 34.02 3.23 -13.73
C VAL A 1098 32.53 3.21 -14.03
N ARG A 1099 31.69 3.53 -13.05
CA ARG A 1099 30.28 3.81 -13.29
C ARG A 1099 29.87 5.08 -12.57
N THR A 1100 29.47 6.12 -13.30
CA THR A 1100 28.89 7.34 -12.74
C THR A 1100 27.41 7.42 -13.09
N ASN A 1101 26.61 8.03 -12.21
CA ASN A 1101 25.30 8.58 -12.54
C ASN A 1101 25.06 9.83 -11.69
N VAL A 1102 24.91 10.99 -12.36
CA VAL A 1102 24.51 12.26 -11.77
C VAL A 1102 23.07 12.52 -12.15
N ARG A 1103 22.19 12.63 -11.16
CA ARG A 1103 20.76 12.94 -11.32
C ARG A 1103 20.41 14.26 -10.66
N TYR A 1104 19.79 15.15 -11.42
CA TYR A 1104 19.16 16.38 -10.96
C TYR A 1104 17.65 16.30 -11.14
N THR A 1105 16.89 16.75 -10.14
CA THR A 1105 15.42 16.78 -10.14
C THR A 1105 14.91 18.08 -9.50
N ARG A 1106 13.93 18.73 -10.14
CA ARG A 1106 13.05 19.79 -9.64
C ARG A 1106 11.67 19.61 -10.29
N GLN A 1107 10.68 20.44 -9.91
CA GLN A 1107 9.31 20.37 -10.47
C GLN A 1107 9.27 20.41 -12.01
N GLN A 1108 10.08 21.25 -12.64
CA GLN A 1108 10.17 21.36 -14.11
C GLN A 1108 11.24 20.45 -14.74
N TRP A 1109 12.35 20.18 -14.05
CA TRP A 1109 13.53 19.55 -14.65
C TRP A 1109 13.82 18.19 -14.02
N TYR A 1110 14.03 17.18 -14.85
CA TYR A 1110 14.70 15.94 -14.47
C TYR A 1110 15.82 15.66 -15.48
N VAL A 1111 17.03 15.42 -15.02
CA VAL A 1111 18.19 15.09 -15.88
C VAL A 1111 19.00 14.01 -15.17
N SER A 1112 19.36 12.94 -15.87
CA SER A 1112 20.20 11.85 -15.36
C SER A 1112 21.26 11.50 -16.39
N VAL A 1113 22.51 11.89 -16.13
CA VAL A 1113 23.68 11.60 -16.97
C VAL A 1113 24.57 10.59 -16.27
N GLY A 1114 24.90 9.49 -16.94
CA GLY A 1114 25.80 8.47 -16.41
C GLY A 1114 26.77 7.93 -17.45
N ASN A 1115 27.96 7.56 -17.00
CA ASN A 1115 28.92 6.78 -17.79
C ASN A 1115 29.04 5.38 -17.18
N SER A 1116 29.17 4.36 -18.02
CA SER A 1116 29.67 3.04 -17.61
C SER A 1116 30.89 2.69 -18.45
N PHE A 1117 31.94 2.20 -17.81
CA PHE A 1117 33.17 1.69 -18.42
C PHE A 1117 33.55 0.39 -17.71
N SER A 1118 33.97 -0.62 -18.47
CA SER A 1118 34.53 -1.86 -17.91
C SER A 1118 35.47 -2.55 -18.92
N LYS A 1119 36.71 -2.82 -18.49
CA LYS A 1119 37.66 -3.76 -19.09
C LYS A 1119 38.19 -4.68 -17.99
N ARG A 1120 37.37 -5.66 -17.56
CA ARG A 1120 37.81 -6.73 -16.64
C ARG A 1120 38.79 -7.67 -17.36
N HIS A 1121 39.70 -8.29 -16.62
CA HIS A 1121 40.72 -9.21 -17.16
C HIS A 1121 40.14 -10.44 -17.89
N THR A 1122 38.89 -10.83 -17.59
CA THR A 1122 38.15 -11.88 -18.33
C THR A 1122 37.56 -11.43 -19.66
N SER A 1123 37.67 -10.14 -20.03
CA SER A 1123 37.02 -9.58 -21.21
C SER A 1123 38.04 -9.08 -22.25
N ILE A 1124 38.03 -9.72 -23.42
CA ILE A 1124 38.90 -9.41 -24.56
C ILE A 1124 38.69 -7.96 -25.07
N ARG A 1125 37.51 -7.38 -24.85
CA ARG A 1125 37.16 -6.02 -25.31
C ARG A 1125 36.73 -5.15 -24.14
N ALA A 1126 37.18 -3.90 -24.14
CA ALA A 1126 36.62 -2.88 -23.26
C ALA A 1126 35.17 -2.57 -23.68
N SER A 1127 34.32 -2.25 -22.71
CA SER A 1127 32.98 -1.73 -22.91
C SER A 1127 32.90 -0.31 -22.38
N ARG A 1128 32.27 0.62 -23.12
CA ARG A 1128 32.00 1.98 -22.63
C ARG A 1128 30.70 2.53 -23.20
N SER A 1129 29.87 3.08 -22.33
CA SER A 1129 28.65 3.80 -22.70
C SER A 1129 28.51 5.10 -21.92
N ILE A 1130 27.88 6.09 -22.52
CA ILE A 1130 27.42 7.32 -21.88
C ILE A 1130 25.93 7.42 -22.15
N THR A 1131 25.13 7.45 -21.08
CA THR A 1131 23.68 7.57 -21.13
C THR A 1131 23.29 8.94 -20.61
N ALA A 1132 22.54 9.72 -21.39
CA ALA A 1132 21.99 11.00 -20.97
C ALA A 1132 20.47 10.97 -21.17
N ASN A 1133 19.73 10.91 -20.07
CA ASN A 1133 18.28 11.00 -20.06
C ASN A 1133 17.88 12.35 -19.47
N GLY A 1134 16.76 12.90 -19.92
CA GLY A 1134 16.17 14.05 -19.27
C GLY A 1134 14.76 14.36 -19.71
N ARG A 1135 14.18 15.32 -19.01
CA ARG A 1135 12.79 15.73 -19.09
C ARG A 1135 12.70 17.19 -18.65
N TYR A 1136 12.03 18.00 -19.45
CA TYR A 1136 11.70 19.38 -19.13
C TYR A 1136 10.21 19.64 -19.30
N ARG A 1137 9.56 20.12 -18.25
CA ARG A 1137 8.17 20.56 -18.25
C ARG A 1137 8.13 22.07 -18.41
N PHE A 1138 7.61 22.52 -19.54
CA PHE A 1138 7.35 23.94 -19.78
C PHE A 1138 6.22 24.41 -18.85
N ASN A 1139 5.19 23.59 -18.70
CA ASN A 1139 4.10 23.75 -17.73
C ASN A 1139 3.52 22.37 -17.34
N LYS A 1140 2.40 22.33 -16.63
CA LYS A 1140 1.71 21.07 -16.23
C LYS A 1140 1.25 20.20 -17.41
N ASP A 1141 1.04 20.81 -18.58
CA ASP A 1141 0.37 20.22 -19.74
C ASP A 1141 1.33 19.96 -20.92
N LEU A 1142 2.61 20.35 -20.83
CA LEU A 1142 3.62 20.24 -21.89
C LEU A 1142 5.00 19.81 -21.35
N GLU A 1143 5.44 18.62 -21.77
CA GLU A 1143 6.65 17.91 -21.32
C GLU A 1143 7.52 17.49 -22.53
N PHE A 1144 8.82 17.77 -22.49
CA PHE A 1144 9.82 17.32 -23.47
C PHE A 1144 10.74 16.30 -22.81
N ASP A 1145 10.83 15.08 -23.35
CA ASP A 1145 11.72 14.02 -22.89
C ASP A 1145 12.84 13.76 -23.91
N PHE A 1146 14.04 13.42 -23.42
CA PHE A 1146 15.13 12.89 -24.23
C PHE A 1146 15.80 11.69 -23.56
N SER A 1147 16.32 10.78 -24.38
CA SER A 1147 17.11 9.63 -23.94
C SER A 1147 18.16 9.30 -24.99
N LEU A 1148 19.42 9.45 -24.63
CA LEU A 1148 20.58 9.26 -25.49
C LEU A 1148 21.47 8.16 -24.89
N ILE A 1149 21.95 7.25 -25.73
CA ILE A 1149 22.97 6.24 -25.39
C ILE A 1149 24.06 6.34 -26.46
N TYR A 1150 25.23 6.81 -26.06
CA TYR A 1150 26.43 6.95 -26.89
C TYR A 1150 27.46 5.90 -26.49
N TYR A 1151 28.11 5.25 -27.46
CA TYR A 1151 29.20 4.31 -27.22
C TYR A 1151 30.53 4.94 -27.72
N PRO A 1152 31.40 5.43 -26.81
CA PRO A 1152 32.61 6.15 -27.21
C PRO A 1152 33.70 5.32 -27.90
N ILE A 1153 33.59 3.99 -27.92
CA ILE A 1153 34.57 3.10 -28.56
C ILE A 1153 34.24 2.99 -30.05
N GLU A 1154 32.97 2.80 -30.38
CA GLU A 1154 32.43 2.75 -31.74
C GLU A 1154 32.22 4.16 -32.36
N GLY A 1155 32.34 5.22 -31.57
CA GLY A 1155 32.17 6.61 -32.04
C GLY A 1155 30.75 6.99 -32.45
N GLN A 1156 29.75 6.19 -32.06
CA GLN A 1156 28.36 6.31 -32.52
C GLN A 1156 27.35 6.33 -31.36
N PHE A 1157 26.19 6.92 -31.61
CA PHE A 1157 25.02 6.70 -30.77
C PHE A 1157 24.41 5.32 -31.04
N TYR A 1158 24.24 4.51 -30.00
CA TYR A 1158 23.42 3.31 -30.02
C TYR A 1158 21.93 3.62 -29.93
N SER A 1159 21.56 4.67 -29.18
CA SER A 1159 20.18 5.13 -29.07
C SER A 1159 20.12 6.65 -29.02
N GLN A 1160 19.16 7.22 -29.72
CA GLN A 1160 18.73 8.61 -29.58
C GLN A 1160 17.20 8.59 -29.60
N ARG A 1161 16.56 9.15 -28.58
CA ARG A 1161 15.11 9.32 -28.52
C ARG A 1161 14.80 10.72 -28.01
N VAL A 1162 13.85 11.37 -28.67
CA VAL A 1162 13.29 12.67 -28.28
C VAL A 1162 11.77 12.56 -28.35
N SER A 1163 11.06 13.11 -27.37
CA SER A 1163 9.60 13.12 -27.32
C SER A 1163 9.10 14.48 -26.85
N ILE A 1164 8.04 14.98 -27.47
CA ILE A 1164 7.21 16.07 -26.95
C ILE A 1164 5.86 15.46 -26.59
N ASN A 1165 5.41 15.69 -25.37
CA ASN A 1165 4.16 15.22 -24.80
C ASN A 1165 3.32 16.44 -24.40
N ARG A 1166 2.13 16.60 -24.99
CA ARG A 1166 1.15 17.63 -24.61
C ARG A 1166 -0.11 16.94 -24.11
N ASN A 1167 -0.41 17.08 -22.82
CA ASN A 1167 -1.52 16.40 -22.14
C ASN A 1167 -2.52 17.45 -21.63
N LEU A 1168 -3.65 17.60 -22.31
CA LEU A 1168 -4.76 18.45 -21.87
C LEU A 1168 -5.77 17.63 -21.04
N HIS A 1169 -7.00 18.13 -20.86
CA HIS A 1169 -8.05 17.44 -20.12
C HIS A 1169 -8.79 16.38 -20.97
N ASP A 1170 -8.72 16.53 -22.29
CA ASP A 1170 -9.53 15.87 -23.30
C ASP A 1170 -8.70 15.03 -24.30
N TRP A 1171 -7.44 15.42 -24.56
CA TRP A 1171 -6.50 14.67 -25.40
C TRP A 1171 -5.04 14.74 -24.92
N ASN A 1172 -4.27 13.70 -25.24
CA ASN A 1172 -2.84 13.58 -25.01
C ASN A 1172 -2.11 13.33 -26.35
N LEU A 1173 -1.39 14.34 -26.82
CA LEU A 1173 -0.54 14.33 -28.01
C LEU A 1173 0.89 13.95 -27.63
N ARG A 1174 1.47 12.99 -28.36
CA ARG A 1174 2.86 12.55 -28.27
C ARG A 1174 3.50 12.60 -29.66
N ILE A 1175 4.49 13.46 -29.84
CA ILE A 1175 5.36 13.45 -31.03
C ILE A 1175 6.70 12.88 -30.56
N SER A 1176 7.16 11.75 -31.11
CA SER A 1176 8.45 11.19 -30.72
C SER A 1176 9.27 10.69 -31.90
N TRP A 1177 10.57 10.94 -31.88
CA TRP A 1177 11.54 10.41 -32.81
C TRP A 1177 12.51 9.51 -32.06
N SER A 1178 12.86 8.35 -32.61
CA SER A 1178 13.97 7.56 -32.11
C SER A 1178 14.78 6.84 -33.17
N ARG A 1179 16.10 6.99 -33.10
CA ARG A 1179 17.10 6.18 -33.81
C ARG A 1179 17.70 5.16 -32.83
N VAL A 1180 17.70 3.88 -33.18
CA VAL A 1180 18.28 2.79 -32.36
C VAL A 1180 19.10 1.85 -33.23
N GLY A 1181 20.30 1.48 -32.78
CA GLY A 1181 21.25 0.61 -33.48
C GLY A 1181 22.57 1.30 -33.84
N ILE A 1182 23.56 0.48 -34.23
CA ILE A 1182 24.90 0.91 -34.66
C ILE A 1182 25.01 0.65 -36.16
N LYS A 1183 25.50 1.62 -36.92
CA LYS A 1183 25.73 1.41 -38.36
C LYS A 1183 26.93 0.48 -38.55
N ARG A 1184 26.75 -0.56 -39.36
CA ARG A 1184 27.74 -1.57 -39.72
C ARG A 1184 27.65 -1.87 -41.21
N ASP A 1185 28.66 -2.54 -41.75
CA ASP A 1185 28.62 -2.99 -43.14
C ASP A 1185 27.55 -4.10 -43.33
N PRO A 1186 26.86 -4.15 -44.49
CA PRO A 1186 25.89 -5.20 -44.79
C PRO A 1186 26.52 -6.61 -44.69
N PRO A 1187 25.77 -7.63 -44.22
CA PRO A 1187 24.35 -7.62 -43.85
C PRO A 1187 24.06 -7.19 -42.40
N PHE A 1188 25.03 -6.61 -41.68
CA PHE A 1188 24.92 -6.40 -40.22
C PHE A 1188 24.42 -5.01 -39.79
N ASP A 1189 23.98 -4.15 -40.73
CA ASP A 1189 23.36 -2.87 -40.38
C ASP A 1189 22.01 -3.10 -39.69
N ASN A 1190 21.87 -2.57 -38.47
CA ASN A 1190 20.69 -2.72 -37.63
C ASN A 1190 20.17 -1.35 -37.14
N VAL A 1191 20.50 -0.26 -37.84
CA VAL A 1191 20.02 1.09 -37.49
C VAL A 1191 18.55 1.26 -37.88
N ARG A 1192 17.67 1.17 -36.88
CA ARG A 1192 16.26 1.58 -36.97
C ARG A 1192 16.13 3.09 -36.77
N GLN A 1193 15.24 3.73 -37.51
CA GLN A 1193 14.82 5.12 -37.27
C GLN A 1193 13.31 5.20 -37.37
N ASP A 1194 12.67 5.50 -36.25
CA ASP A 1194 11.22 5.69 -36.12
C ASP A 1194 10.92 7.17 -35.91
N PHE A 1195 10.10 7.79 -36.75
CA PHE A 1195 9.35 8.99 -36.39
C PHE A 1195 7.92 8.59 -36.02
N THR A 1196 7.30 9.28 -35.06
CA THR A 1196 5.95 8.98 -34.57
C THR A 1196 5.19 10.24 -34.17
N PHE A 1197 3.90 10.27 -34.48
CA PHE A 1197 2.92 11.28 -34.10
C PHE A 1197 1.69 10.55 -33.58
N GLN A 1198 1.35 10.71 -32.31
CA GLN A 1198 0.33 9.93 -31.60
C GLN A 1198 -0.65 10.86 -30.87
N VAL A 1199 -1.94 10.60 -31.01
CA VAL A 1199 -3.03 11.29 -30.32
C VAL A 1199 -3.84 10.25 -29.53
N ASN A 1200 -4.01 10.47 -28.24
CA ASN A 1200 -4.84 9.66 -27.37
C ASN A 1200 -6.01 10.52 -26.87
N LEU A 1201 -7.25 10.13 -27.11
CA LEU A 1201 -8.41 10.82 -26.56
C LEU A 1201 -8.64 10.35 -25.11
N ILE A 1202 -8.65 11.27 -24.15
CA ILE A 1202 -8.63 10.94 -22.71
C ILE A 1202 -9.98 10.39 -22.25
N GLY A 1203 -11.08 10.83 -22.86
CA GLY A 1203 -12.42 10.28 -22.62
C GLY A 1203 -12.71 8.94 -23.30
N GLU A 1204 -11.92 8.51 -24.30
CA GLU A 1204 -12.14 7.26 -25.04
C GLU A 1204 -10.83 6.44 -25.16
N PRO A 1205 -10.51 5.59 -24.15
CA PRO A 1205 -9.32 4.74 -24.15
C PRO A 1205 -9.14 3.77 -25.34
N ALA A 1206 -10.17 3.61 -26.17
CA ALA A 1206 -10.19 2.72 -27.33
C ALA A 1206 -9.85 3.42 -28.66
N VAL A 1207 -9.95 4.75 -28.75
CA VAL A 1207 -9.78 5.54 -29.99
C VAL A 1207 -8.54 6.44 -29.88
N SER A 1208 -7.44 5.88 -29.39
CA SER A 1208 -6.12 6.50 -29.60
C SER A 1208 -5.62 6.13 -30.99
N MET A 1209 -4.95 7.05 -31.68
CA MET A 1209 -4.41 6.84 -33.02
C MET A 1209 -2.98 7.35 -33.08
N GLY A 1210 -2.12 6.71 -33.87
CA GLY A 1210 -0.80 7.23 -34.17
C GLY A 1210 -0.36 6.93 -35.58
N VAL A 1211 0.33 7.90 -36.18
CA VAL A 1211 1.07 7.78 -37.43
C VAL A 1211 2.55 7.59 -37.08
N GLY A 1212 3.28 6.83 -37.89
CA GLY A 1212 4.73 6.74 -37.79
C GLY A 1212 5.40 6.58 -39.14
N TYR A 1213 6.73 6.65 -39.16
CA TYR A 1213 7.55 6.42 -40.34
C TYR A 1213 8.81 5.64 -39.93
N ASP A 1214 9.07 4.52 -40.61
CA ASP A 1214 10.24 3.67 -40.36
C ASP A 1214 11.19 3.70 -41.57
N ALA A 1215 12.29 4.43 -41.41
CA ALA A 1215 13.26 4.67 -42.47
C ALA A 1215 14.05 3.41 -42.91
N THR A 1216 13.92 2.26 -42.22
CA THR A 1216 14.54 0.99 -42.68
C THR A 1216 13.78 0.33 -43.82
N THR A 1217 12.56 0.78 -44.09
CA THR A 1217 11.69 0.26 -45.15
C THR A 1217 11.11 1.36 -46.03
N ASP A 1218 11.39 2.63 -45.72
CA ASP A 1218 10.79 3.81 -46.33
C ASP A 1218 9.24 3.74 -46.35
N THR A 1219 8.64 3.38 -45.21
CA THR A 1219 7.18 3.25 -45.09
C THR A 1219 6.61 4.13 -43.98
N TRP A 1220 5.49 4.77 -44.30
CA TRP A 1220 4.58 5.35 -43.31
C TRP A 1220 3.64 4.28 -42.76
N GLY A 1221 3.43 4.36 -41.45
CA GLY A 1221 2.53 3.51 -40.69
C GLY A 1221 1.41 4.32 -40.02
N LEU A 1222 0.30 3.66 -39.71
CA LEU A 1222 -0.84 4.18 -38.95
C LEU A 1222 -1.29 3.07 -37.99
N HIS A 1223 -1.70 3.38 -36.76
CA HIS A 1223 -2.29 2.41 -35.84
C HIS A 1223 -3.39 3.05 -35.00
N THR A 1224 -4.49 2.33 -34.80
CA THR A 1224 -5.31 2.49 -33.59
C THR A 1224 -4.56 1.88 -32.41
N LEU A 1225 -4.35 2.65 -31.35
CA LEU A 1225 -3.61 2.27 -30.16
C LEU A 1225 -4.58 2.14 -28.97
N PRO A 1226 -4.32 1.25 -28.01
CA PRO A 1226 -4.92 1.36 -26.69
C PRO A 1226 -4.32 2.58 -25.96
N ALA A 1227 -5.14 3.34 -25.22
CA ALA A 1227 -4.64 4.55 -24.56
C ALA A 1227 -3.49 4.28 -23.58
N GLY A 1228 -2.54 5.22 -23.54
CA GLY A 1228 -1.31 5.13 -22.75
C GLY A 1228 -0.20 4.29 -23.39
N VAL A 1229 -0.51 3.40 -24.36
CA VAL A 1229 0.49 2.58 -25.05
C VAL A 1229 1.21 3.44 -26.12
N PRO A 1230 2.55 3.61 -26.07
CA PRO A 1230 3.26 4.36 -27.10
C PRO A 1230 3.30 3.60 -28.42
N TYR A 1231 3.16 4.30 -29.55
CA TYR A 1231 3.25 3.73 -30.91
C TYR A 1231 4.43 2.76 -31.09
N ASN A 1232 5.61 3.13 -30.57
CA ASN A 1232 6.83 2.33 -30.67
C ASN A 1232 6.78 0.97 -29.93
N ALA A 1233 5.77 0.68 -29.11
CA ALA A 1233 5.61 -0.61 -28.42
C ALA A 1233 5.27 -1.78 -29.36
N PHE A 1234 4.80 -1.50 -30.59
CA PHE A 1234 4.37 -2.54 -31.55
C PHE A 1234 5.52 -3.06 -32.44
N GLY A 1235 6.67 -2.37 -32.47
CA GLY A 1235 7.82 -2.78 -33.28
C GLY A 1235 8.91 -3.54 -32.50
N SER A 1236 9.33 -4.69 -33.05
CA SER A 1236 10.50 -5.52 -32.67
C SER A 1236 10.44 -6.36 -31.39
N GLY A 1237 9.30 -7.00 -31.07
CA GLY A 1237 9.29 -8.10 -30.10
C GLY A 1237 7.92 -8.61 -29.67
N ASN A 1238 6.92 -7.72 -29.64
CA ASN A 1238 5.57 -8.10 -29.27
C ASN A 1238 4.88 -8.85 -30.42
N SER A 1239 4.52 -10.10 -30.16
CA SER A 1239 3.53 -10.83 -30.96
C SER A 1239 2.19 -10.09 -30.94
N LEU A 1240 1.43 -10.16 -32.03
CA LEU A 1240 0.06 -9.63 -32.19
C LEU A 1240 -0.79 -9.75 -30.88
N GLY A 1241 -0.87 -10.95 -30.29
CA GLY A 1241 -1.54 -11.22 -29.01
C GLY A 1241 -0.86 -10.72 -27.71
N ARG A 1242 0.03 -9.71 -27.73
CA ARG A 1242 0.62 -9.11 -26.51
C ARG A 1242 0.74 -7.58 -26.59
N SER A 1243 -0.28 -6.89 -26.07
CA SER A 1243 -0.21 -5.45 -25.77
C SER A 1243 -0.88 -5.05 -24.44
N PHE A 1244 -1.13 -6.00 -23.52
CA PHE A 1244 -1.71 -5.75 -22.19
C PHE A 1244 -1.30 -6.82 -21.18
N PHE A 1245 -0.29 -6.53 -20.36
CA PHE A 1245 -0.08 -7.02 -18.98
C PHE A 1245 1.11 -6.29 -18.35
#